data_AF-A0A8H7LXS4-F1
#
_entry.id   AF-A0A8H7LXS4-F1
#
_cell.length_a   1.000
_cell.length_b   1.000
_cell.length_c   1.000
_cell.angle_alpha   90.00
_cell.angle_beta   90.00
_cell.angle_gamma   90.00
#
_symmetry.space_group_name_H-M   'P 1'
#
loop_
_entity.id
_entity.type
_entity.pdbx_description
1 polymer ?
#
loop_
_entity_poly.entity_id
_entity_poly.type
_entity_poly.pdbx_seq_one_letter_code
_entity_poly.pdbx_strand_id
1 'polypeptide(L)'
;MPLTPVAHSVLYLFEAAAMNKSHPLTCPPWTSNVWRELFGLDPQLDSSKELGLTMPKSSIASITKNRRKALGLHERQAAERFLQYFWDTWKADYVRKIPIRKTIKSTTQGKKGGPDPYGYAAYCNLVLAAINRKGGVMNQVEETLGKIGATPADLWKDDRSLNRERPATKRVLEHQVPIADTHARLEERDVQAALARALFGMQGSAVRKYENLARSLKRKVTTSCARMQKVNSKLEDAQRLRSPKALRDATRALTDWRKIAIGTKEVDELHFLSRERTLKQLWSSLGFGSLEDDLINSRWSKQEEMQAAYAYYVEEYCYGVGCLDESELPIPTVGVSGLHSLVDGCKDIGVLHLKSLSTEALWAQLGLPGVDQFPFAEPGTGESAKDMAPLAKTRAVPFWHQVVGTLRILEGAFTQRVGNCAQPTLLCNNVGLGKTVQIIGVISMIQHYYKQQELPAKERLATPMFIQEQSLPYFAGQKTIPNLPSIVITPRTLGNQWMEQWKKFTQLGSFVPVRYSVESGTLESFCSDPTGPYRAAAGQDLEHAGRVVIIADLWLLQRKQNGAYSSLLHSRVKMQGSTKAKGETPAFKAGISNAGSLFGMRFGWQLWTRYTISKSSHTQRGVQLITQSLSLVIGATATPLFTLLKPLLGEQGVQVWNEMQEMLSTGNESWRLTSTAVIQATVERELQAALLLAKIPLYNPRAAKIKEELESKYQAEDQRASSI
;
A
#
# COMPACT_ATOMS: atom_id res chain seq x y z
N MET A 1 -4.82 15.10 26.61
CA MET A 1 -4.42 14.19 27.70
C MET A 1 -3.78 15.04 28.78
N PRO A 2 -4.12 14.88 30.08
CA PRO A 2 -3.18 15.32 31.10
C PRO A 2 -1.89 14.54 30.87
N LEU A 3 -0.76 15.25 30.72
CA LEU A 3 0.51 14.64 30.32
C LEU A 3 1.04 13.64 31.36
N THR A 4 0.78 13.96 32.63
CA THR A 4 1.32 13.33 33.83
C THR A 4 0.91 11.86 34.02
N PRO A 5 -0.37 11.45 33.89
CA PRO A 5 -0.76 10.09 34.27
C PRO A 5 -0.24 9.01 33.31
N VAL A 6 -0.14 9.31 32.01
CA VAL A 6 0.39 8.35 31.02
C VAL A 6 1.90 8.16 31.20
N ALA A 7 2.62 9.26 31.41
CA ALA A 7 4.05 9.22 31.71
C ALA A 7 4.33 8.45 33.01
N HIS A 8 3.47 8.58 34.02
CA HIS A 8 3.55 7.80 35.26
C HIS A 8 3.32 6.32 35.03
N SER A 9 2.33 5.93 34.21
CA SER A 9 2.04 4.52 33.93
C SER A 9 3.26 3.78 33.39
N VAL A 10 4.06 4.43 32.55
CA VAL A 10 5.31 3.87 32.02
C VAL A 10 6.36 3.70 33.12
N LEU A 11 6.41 4.59 34.11
CA LEU A 11 7.34 4.47 35.25
C LEU A 11 6.98 3.30 36.17
N TYR A 12 5.70 2.96 36.33
CA TYR A 12 5.29 1.79 37.12
C TYR A 12 5.80 0.46 36.53
N LEU A 13 6.13 0.41 35.24
CA LEU A 13 6.67 -0.80 34.63
C LEU A 13 8.05 -1.18 35.19
N PHE A 14 8.77 -0.22 35.80
CA PHE A 14 10.03 -0.48 36.50
C PHE A 14 9.87 -1.23 37.83
N GLU A 15 8.64 -1.34 38.36
CA GLU A 15 8.37 -2.10 39.58
C GLU A 15 8.62 -3.60 39.38
N ALA A 16 8.32 -4.12 38.18
CA ALA A 16 8.52 -5.52 37.82
C ALA A 16 9.98 -5.87 37.47
N ALA A 17 10.86 -4.88 37.35
CA ALA A 17 12.24 -5.06 36.94
C ALA A 17 13.17 -5.18 38.16
N ALA A 18 13.39 -6.40 38.64
CA ALA A 18 14.20 -6.65 39.83
C ALA A 18 15.71 -6.87 39.54
N MET A 19 16.51 -6.13 40.30
CA MET A 19 17.91 -6.31 40.77
C MET A 19 19.09 -6.59 39.82
N ASN A 20 18.93 -7.12 38.61
CA ASN A 20 20.09 -7.54 37.78
C ASN A 20 20.38 -6.66 36.56
N LYS A 21 19.85 -5.44 36.51
CA LYS A 21 19.97 -4.55 35.34
C LYS A 21 20.65 -3.24 35.70
N SER A 22 21.71 -2.90 34.96
CA SER A 22 22.50 -1.68 35.16
C SER A 22 21.76 -0.42 34.72
N HIS A 23 20.82 -0.52 33.77
CA HIS A 23 20.23 0.63 33.08
C HIS A 23 18.69 0.49 32.87
N PRO A 24 17.89 1.58 32.95
CA PRO A 24 16.43 1.51 32.81
C PRO A 24 15.97 0.91 31.46
N LEU A 25 16.66 1.20 30.37
CA LEU A 25 16.31 0.67 29.04
C LEU A 25 16.63 -0.83 28.85
N THR A 26 17.20 -1.49 29.87
CA THR A 26 17.46 -2.94 29.87
C THR A 26 16.43 -3.74 30.67
N CYS A 27 15.34 -3.08 31.07
CA CYS A 27 14.22 -3.64 31.84
C CYS A 27 12.98 -3.77 30.95
N PRO A 28 12.09 -4.77 31.18
CA PRO A 28 10.77 -4.79 30.55
C PRO A 28 9.98 -3.48 30.81
N PRO A 29 9.17 -3.01 29.85
CA PRO A 29 8.92 -3.62 28.54
C PRO A 29 9.99 -3.24 27.50
N TRP A 30 10.97 -2.40 27.84
CA TRP A 30 11.98 -1.89 26.91
C TRP A 30 12.90 -2.97 26.35
N THR A 31 12.94 -4.16 26.93
CA THR A 31 13.63 -5.33 26.34
C THR A 31 12.82 -6.01 25.24
N SER A 32 11.52 -5.76 25.14
CA SER A 32 10.67 -6.31 24.08
C SER A 32 10.84 -5.52 22.80
N ASN A 33 11.20 -6.21 21.72
CA ASN A 33 11.30 -5.62 20.38
C ASN A 33 9.98 -4.96 19.96
N VAL A 34 8.83 -5.56 20.32
CA VAL A 34 7.51 -5.01 20.03
C VAL A 34 7.31 -3.66 20.71
N TRP A 35 7.71 -3.52 21.98
CA TRP A 35 7.59 -2.24 22.68
C TRP A 35 8.55 -1.19 22.18
N ARG A 36 9.80 -1.57 21.88
CA ARG A 36 10.77 -0.67 21.26
C ARG A 36 10.24 -0.17 19.92
N GLU A 37 9.75 -1.07 19.08
CA GLU A 37 9.12 -0.72 17.82
C GLU A 37 7.95 0.22 18.07
N LEU A 38 6.96 -0.13 18.90
CA LEU A 38 5.79 0.71 19.21
C LEU A 38 6.16 2.09 19.76
N PHE A 39 7.22 2.22 20.56
CA PHE A 39 7.72 3.53 21.03
C PHE A 39 8.58 4.25 20.00
N GLY A 40 9.00 3.55 18.95
CA GLY A 40 9.89 4.08 17.93
C GLY A 40 11.30 4.27 18.45
N LEU A 41 11.77 3.36 19.29
CA LEU A 41 13.14 3.29 19.81
C LEU A 41 13.96 2.29 18.98
N ASP A 42 15.25 2.53 18.84
CA ASP A 42 16.15 1.66 18.10
C ASP A 42 16.28 0.28 18.81
N PRO A 43 16.13 -0.86 18.10
CA PRO A 43 16.53 -2.16 18.63
C PRO A 43 18.06 -2.20 18.77
N GLN A 44 18.58 -1.96 19.99
CA GLN A 44 20.01 -2.12 20.23
C GLN A 44 20.34 -3.59 20.49
N LEU A 45 21.24 -4.15 19.67
CA LEU A 45 21.79 -5.50 19.78
C LEU A 45 23.29 -5.52 20.14
N ASP A 46 23.99 -4.38 20.20
CA ASP A 46 25.43 -4.36 20.49
C ASP A 46 25.74 -3.90 21.92
N SER A 47 26.44 -4.76 22.67
CA SER A 47 26.80 -4.63 24.08
C SER A 47 27.79 -3.52 24.41
N SER A 48 28.18 -2.66 23.45
CA SER A 48 29.29 -1.71 23.58
C SER A 48 28.93 -0.22 23.43
N LYS A 49 27.69 0.13 23.08
CA LYS A 49 27.26 1.53 22.95
C LYS A 49 26.29 1.94 24.06
N GLU A 50 26.45 3.16 24.56
CA GLU A 50 25.60 3.77 25.57
C GLU A 50 24.11 3.60 25.22
N LEU A 51 23.36 3.03 26.17
CA LEU A 51 21.92 2.77 26.05
C LEU A 51 21.15 4.08 26.15
N GLY A 52 20.97 4.79 25.03
CA GLY A 52 20.23 6.04 25.01
C GLY A 52 18.79 5.92 24.50
N LEU A 53 17.96 6.93 24.79
CA LEU A 53 16.63 7.12 24.17
C LEU A 53 16.76 7.57 22.70
N THR A 54 17.39 6.74 21.88
CA THR A 54 17.61 7.00 20.47
C THR A 54 16.40 6.58 19.67
N MET A 55 15.75 7.57 19.04
CA MET A 55 14.68 7.33 18.06
C MET A 55 15.29 7.44 16.65
N PRO A 56 15.13 6.42 15.78
CA PRO A 56 15.57 6.53 14.41
C PRO A 56 14.80 7.63 13.67
N LYS A 57 15.42 8.18 12.60
CA LYS A 57 14.82 9.27 11.81
C LYS A 57 13.43 8.92 11.28
N SER A 58 13.19 7.64 10.96
CA SER A 58 11.89 7.10 10.55
C SER A 58 10.83 7.26 11.65
N SER A 59 11.16 6.91 12.90
CA SER A 59 10.26 7.09 14.04
C SER A 59 9.95 8.55 14.31
N ILE A 60 10.94 9.45 14.21
CA ILE A 60 10.73 10.90 14.35
C ILE A 60 9.82 11.43 13.22
N ALA A 61 10.01 10.94 11.99
CA ALA A 61 9.16 11.31 10.86
C ALA A 61 7.69 10.86 11.06
N SER A 62 7.47 9.74 11.76
CA SER A 62 6.12 9.22 12.09
C SER A 62 5.36 10.04 13.13
N ILE A 63 6.03 10.99 13.80
CA ILE A 63 5.44 11.87 14.80
C ILE A 63 4.85 13.10 14.10
N THR A 64 3.66 13.52 14.56
CA THR A 64 2.95 14.67 14.00
C THR A 64 3.81 15.94 14.03
N LYS A 65 3.74 16.76 12.96
CA LYS A 65 4.57 17.97 12.79
C LYS A 65 4.53 18.89 14.03
N ASN A 66 3.36 19.03 14.65
CA ASN A 66 3.17 19.85 15.85
C ASN A 66 3.90 19.32 17.09
N ARG A 67 4.19 18.01 17.14
CA ARG A 67 4.92 17.37 18.25
C ARG A 67 6.38 17.12 17.97
N ARG A 68 6.84 17.20 16.71
CA ARG A 68 8.29 17.09 16.40
C ARG A 68 9.12 18.17 17.07
N LYS A 69 8.55 19.38 17.23
CA LYS A 69 9.21 20.47 17.98
C LYS A 69 9.46 20.11 19.43
N ALA A 70 8.60 19.30 20.05
CA ALA A 70 8.75 18.83 21.42
C ALA A 70 9.77 17.68 21.57
N LEU A 71 10.46 17.30 20.48
CA LEU A 71 11.47 16.24 20.41
C LEU A 71 12.82 16.77 19.94
N GLY A 72 13.09 18.05 20.19
CA GLY A 72 14.41 18.62 19.98
C GLY A 72 15.49 17.80 20.69
N LEU A 73 16.73 17.97 20.26
CA LEU A 73 17.87 17.28 20.89
C LEU A 73 17.92 17.58 22.40
N HIS A 74 17.66 18.82 22.78
CA HIS A 74 17.66 19.27 24.17
C HIS A 74 16.53 18.62 25.00
N GLU A 75 15.31 18.55 24.47
CA GLU A 75 14.19 17.87 25.14
C GLU A 75 14.45 16.37 25.31
N ARG A 76 15.07 15.72 24.33
CA ARG A 76 15.45 14.30 24.43
C ARG A 76 16.51 14.08 25.51
N GLN A 77 17.55 14.91 25.54
CA GLN A 77 18.58 14.87 26.59
C GLN A 77 18.01 15.18 27.98
N ALA A 78 17.04 16.09 28.09
CA ALA A 78 16.34 16.36 29.35
C ALA A 78 15.48 15.18 29.79
N ALA A 79 14.76 14.54 28.87
CA ALA A 79 13.96 13.34 29.17
C ALA A 79 14.83 12.15 29.61
N GLU A 80 16.00 11.99 29.00
CA GLU A 80 16.99 10.97 29.34
C GLU A 80 17.61 11.20 30.72
N ARG A 81 18.00 12.45 31.03
CA ARG A 81 18.43 12.84 32.38
C ARG A 81 17.38 12.52 33.43
N PHE A 82 16.11 12.79 33.14
CA PHE A 82 15.01 12.45 34.05
C PHE A 82 14.91 10.93 34.28
N LEU A 83 14.94 10.13 33.22
CA LEU A 83 14.86 8.67 33.35
C LEU A 83 16.01 8.09 34.16
N GLN A 84 17.23 8.59 33.95
CA GLN A 84 18.40 8.17 34.73
C GLN A 84 18.24 8.55 36.21
N TYR A 85 17.86 9.80 36.49
CA TYR A 85 17.58 10.28 37.84
C TYR A 85 16.49 9.44 38.54
N PHE A 86 15.38 9.17 37.85
CA PHE A 86 14.31 8.34 38.35
C PHE A 86 14.79 6.93 38.68
N TRP A 87 15.55 6.30 37.78
CA TRP A 87 16.06 4.95 37.94
C TRP A 87 17.02 4.81 39.12
N ASP A 88 17.94 5.76 39.27
CA ASP A 88 18.88 5.78 40.38
C ASP A 88 18.18 5.97 41.73
N THR A 89 17.17 6.85 41.76
CA THR A 89 16.32 7.04 42.95
C THR A 89 15.52 5.78 43.26
N TRP A 90 14.94 5.13 42.25
CA TRP A 90 14.16 3.90 42.42
C TRP A 90 15.01 2.74 42.94
N LYS A 91 16.23 2.54 42.44
CA LYS A 91 17.15 1.51 42.96
C LYS A 91 17.44 1.72 44.45
N ALA A 92 17.72 2.96 44.86
CA ALA A 92 18.00 3.30 46.25
C ALA A 92 16.77 3.07 47.15
N ASP A 93 15.60 3.50 46.69
CA ASP A 93 14.32 3.32 47.38
C ASP A 93 13.93 1.84 47.49
N TYR A 94 14.15 1.05 46.44
CA TYR A 94 13.88 -0.38 46.41
C TYR A 94 14.70 -1.15 47.45
N VAL A 95 16.00 -0.87 47.57
CA VAL A 95 16.87 -1.44 48.62
C VAL A 95 16.34 -1.11 50.02
N ARG A 96 15.75 0.07 50.19
CA ARG A 96 15.12 0.53 51.44
C ARG A 96 13.68 0.03 51.62
N LYS A 97 13.17 -0.82 50.71
CA LYS A 97 11.78 -1.30 50.67
C LYS A 97 10.74 -0.16 50.61
N ILE A 98 11.10 0.96 50.01
CA ILE A 98 10.19 2.09 49.75
C ILE A 98 9.37 1.74 48.48
N PRO A 99 8.03 1.81 48.51
CA PRO A 99 7.21 1.52 47.33
C PRO A 99 7.44 2.50 46.17
N ILE A 100 7.41 2.02 44.91
CA ILE A 100 7.66 2.83 43.71
C ILE A 100 6.77 4.07 43.61
N ARG A 101 5.55 3.98 44.13
CA ARG A 101 4.60 5.09 44.18
C ARG A 101 5.16 6.30 44.95
N LYS A 102 5.98 6.08 45.99
CA LYS A 102 6.65 7.16 46.73
C LYS A 102 7.77 7.77 45.90
N THR A 103 8.57 6.95 45.21
CA THR A 103 9.63 7.40 44.29
C THR A 103 9.07 8.21 43.12
N ILE A 104 8.01 7.74 42.46
CA ILE A 104 7.32 8.50 41.41
C ILE A 104 6.85 9.84 41.99
N LYS A 105 6.24 9.84 43.18
CA LYS A 105 5.76 11.09 43.80
C LYS A 105 6.91 12.06 44.12
N SER A 106 8.05 11.60 44.61
CA SER A 106 9.19 12.48 44.94
C SER A 106 9.90 13.02 43.70
N THR A 107 10.05 12.20 42.67
CA THR A 107 10.79 12.56 41.43
C THR A 107 9.97 13.39 40.45
N THR A 108 8.63 13.30 40.49
CA THR A 108 7.73 14.01 39.56
C THR A 108 7.15 15.32 40.13
N GLN A 109 7.44 15.64 41.40
CA GLN A 109 7.00 16.87 42.05
C GLN A 109 7.84 18.08 41.61
N GLY A 110 7.67 18.51 40.37
CA GLY A 110 7.98 19.89 40.01
C GLY A 110 7.00 20.83 40.71
N LYS A 111 7.48 21.85 41.43
CA LYS A 111 6.60 22.96 41.86
C LYS A 111 5.89 23.47 40.61
N LYS A 112 4.55 23.60 40.62
CA LYS A 112 3.83 24.23 39.50
C LYS A 112 4.46 25.61 39.25
N GLY A 113 5.17 25.77 38.13
CA GLY A 113 5.88 27.01 37.78
C GLY A 113 7.33 27.14 38.28
N GLY A 114 7.88 26.12 38.95
CA GLY A 114 9.31 26.07 39.29
C GLY A 114 10.15 25.51 38.14
N PRO A 115 11.49 25.70 38.17
CA PRO A 115 12.38 25.04 37.23
C PRO A 115 12.19 23.52 37.30
N ASP A 116 12.28 22.84 36.15
CA ASP A 116 12.26 21.38 36.02
C ASP A 116 13.71 20.88 35.95
N PRO A 117 14.41 20.74 37.10
CA PRO A 117 15.86 20.52 37.13
C PRO A 117 16.26 19.20 36.49
N TYR A 118 15.36 18.21 36.48
CA TYR A 118 15.65 16.86 36.03
C TYR A 118 15.04 16.54 34.67
N GLY A 119 14.12 17.35 34.14
CA GLY A 119 13.54 17.18 32.80
C GLY A 119 12.27 16.31 32.75
N TYR A 120 11.49 16.26 33.83
CA TYR A 120 10.25 15.48 33.89
C TYR A 120 9.20 15.93 32.85
N ALA A 121 9.08 17.23 32.59
CA ALA A 121 8.18 17.77 31.57
C ALA A 121 8.63 17.33 30.16
N ALA A 122 9.93 17.30 29.90
CA ALA A 122 10.49 16.81 28.66
C ALA A 122 10.23 15.30 28.49
N TYR A 123 10.39 14.51 29.55
CA TYR A 123 10.03 13.09 29.56
C TYR A 123 8.54 12.87 29.24
N CYS A 124 7.64 13.64 29.86
CA CYS A 124 6.21 13.54 29.58
C CYS A 124 5.88 13.83 28.11
N ASN A 125 6.50 14.86 27.54
CA ASN A 125 6.33 15.22 26.13
C ASN A 125 6.84 14.13 25.20
N LEU A 126 8.03 13.58 25.48
CA LEU A 126 8.63 12.48 24.74
C LEU A 126 7.72 11.25 24.73
N VAL A 127 7.32 10.77 25.92
CA VAL A 127 6.46 9.58 26.06
C VAL A 127 5.14 9.78 25.30
N LEU A 128 4.52 10.95 25.41
CA LEU A 128 3.30 11.22 24.66
C LEU A 128 3.52 11.31 23.15
N ALA A 129 4.64 11.85 22.70
CA ALA A 129 4.93 11.91 21.27
C ALA A 129 5.20 10.50 20.71
N ALA A 130 5.97 9.68 21.43
CA ALA A 130 6.24 8.28 21.10
C ALA A 130 4.96 7.44 21.06
N ILE A 131 4.14 7.51 22.12
CA ILE A 131 2.88 6.77 22.22
C ILE A 131 1.89 7.14 21.10
N ASN A 132 1.81 8.42 20.73
CA ASN A 132 0.86 8.94 19.71
C ASN A 132 1.44 9.00 18.28
N ARG A 133 2.61 8.42 18.02
CA ARG A 133 3.18 8.39 16.67
C ARG A 133 2.35 7.47 15.75
N LYS A 134 2.45 7.66 14.42
CA LYS A 134 1.86 6.71 13.45
C LYS A 134 2.51 5.33 13.61
N GLY A 135 1.70 4.28 13.80
CA GLY A 135 2.19 2.94 14.16
C GLY A 135 2.67 2.78 15.61
N GLY A 136 2.42 3.76 16.49
CA GLY A 136 2.73 3.64 17.92
C GLY A 136 1.65 2.95 18.73
N VAL A 137 1.84 2.89 20.05
CA VAL A 137 0.91 2.22 21.01
C VAL A 137 -0.55 2.62 20.78
N MET A 138 -0.85 3.91 20.64
CA MET A 138 -2.26 4.33 20.51
C MET A 138 -2.86 3.96 19.17
N ASN A 139 -2.05 3.88 18.12
CA ASN A 139 -2.48 3.44 16.80
C ASN A 139 -2.74 1.93 16.82
N GLN A 140 -1.87 1.15 17.48
CA GLN A 140 -2.05 -0.29 17.68
C GLN A 140 -3.30 -0.61 18.49
N VAL A 141 -3.58 0.14 19.57
CA VAL A 141 -4.82 0.00 20.35
C VAL A 141 -6.05 0.24 19.47
N GLU A 142 -6.03 1.32 18.69
CA GLU A 142 -7.14 1.70 17.81
C GLU A 142 -7.36 0.67 16.70
N GLU A 143 -6.29 0.17 16.09
CA GLU A 143 -6.35 -0.91 15.09
C GLU A 143 -6.88 -2.21 15.70
N THR A 144 -6.41 -2.59 16.88
CA THR A 144 -6.85 -3.80 17.59
C THR A 144 -8.33 -3.71 17.96
N LEU A 145 -8.77 -2.58 18.52
CA LEU A 145 -10.18 -2.33 18.80
C LEU A 145 -11.01 -2.33 17.51
N GLY A 146 -10.48 -1.79 16.41
CA GLY A 146 -11.14 -1.82 15.10
C GLY A 146 -11.33 -3.23 14.57
N LYS A 147 -10.31 -4.09 14.68
CA LYS A 147 -10.36 -5.50 14.24
C LYS A 147 -11.42 -6.31 14.97
N ILE A 148 -11.65 -6.02 16.25
CA ILE A 148 -12.63 -6.73 17.09
C ILE A 148 -13.98 -5.99 17.18
N GLY A 149 -14.17 -4.88 16.45
CA GLY A 149 -15.41 -4.10 16.47
C GLY A 149 -15.71 -3.43 17.82
N ALA A 150 -14.69 -3.14 18.63
CA ALA A 150 -14.82 -2.56 19.97
C ALA A 150 -14.38 -1.08 20.04
N THR A 151 -14.22 -0.40 18.90
CA THR A 151 -14.00 1.06 18.94
C THR A 151 -15.28 1.77 19.38
N PRO A 152 -15.19 2.98 19.96
CA PRO A 152 -16.39 3.76 20.24
C PRO A 152 -17.27 4.00 19.02
N ALA A 153 -16.69 4.05 17.81
CA ALA A 153 -17.44 4.26 16.58
C ALA A 153 -18.23 3.01 16.16
N ASP A 154 -17.63 1.82 16.32
CA ASP A 154 -18.31 0.54 16.07
C ASP A 154 -19.41 0.32 17.11
N LEU A 155 -19.14 0.59 18.40
CA LEU A 155 -20.16 0.48 19.46
C LEU A 155 -21.29 1.49 19.29
N TRP A 156 -20.98 2.72 18.91
CA TRP A 156 -22.01 3.72 18.60
C TRP A 156 -22.83 3.34 17.35
N LYS A 157 -22.25 2.63 16.37
CA LYS A 157 -23.01 2.06 15.25
C LYS A 157 -23.99 0.99 15.73
N ASP A 158 -23.58 0.12 16.65
CA ASP A 158 -24.44 -0.88 17.27
C ASP A 158 -25.57 -0.20 18.07
N ASP A 159 -25.25 0.79 18.91
CA ASP A 159 -26.23 1.54 19.71
C ASP A 159 -27.26 2.27 18.84
N ARG A 160 -26.83 2.81 17.70
CA ARG A 160 -27.75 3.42 16.72
C ARG A 160 -28.65 2.40 16.07
N SER A 161 -28.13 1.21 15.77
CA SER A 161 -28.92 0.10 15.24
C SER A 161 -29.98 -0.34 16.25
N LEU A 162 -29.60 -0.53 17.51
CA LEU A 162 -30.52 -0.81 18.62
C LEU A 162 -31.55 0.32 18.81
N ASN A 163 -31.14 1.58 18.69
CA ASN A 163 -32.06 2.72 18.77
C ASN A 163 -33.13 2.69 17.66
N ARG A 164 -32.79 2.21 16.45
CA ARG A 164 -33.77 2.03 15.35
C ARG A 164 -34.80 0.95 15.67
N GLU A 165 -34.43 -0.09 16.40
CA GLU A 165 -35.35 -1.16 16.81
C GLU A 165 -36.30 -0.73 17.94
N ARG A 166 -36.01 0.37 18.63
CA ARG A 166 -36.90 0.90 19.67
C ARG A 166 -38.22 1.42 19.08
N PRO A 167 -39.32 1.33 19.85
CA PRO A 167 -40.58 1.98 19.50
C PRO A 167 -40.39 3.47 19.21
N ALA A 168 -41.16 4.02 18.27
CA ALA A 168 -41.02 5.41 17.82
C ALA A 168 -41.04 6.43 18.97
N THR A 169 -41.81 6.16 20.04
CA THR A 169 -41.90 7.02 21.24
C THR A 169 -40.63 7.06 22.10
N LYS A 170 -39.75 6.05 21.97
CA LYS A 170 -38.49 5.92 22.74
C LYS A 170 -37.24 6.09 21.87
N ARG A 171 -37.42 6.27 20.56
CA ARG A 171 -36.33 6.44 19.60
C ARG A 171 -35.80 7.87 19.68
N VAL A 172 -34.50 8.03 19.89
CA VAL A 172 -33.84 9.34 19.79
C VAL A 172 -33.31 9.57 18.38
N LEU A 173 -33.00 10.82 18.02
CA LEU A 173 -32.37 11.11 16.74
C LEU A 173 -31.00 10.40 16.65
N GLU A 174 -30.62 9.95 15.45
CA GLU A 174 -29.37 9.19 15.20
C GLU A 174 -28.14 9.85 15.81
N HIS A 175 -28.00 11.18 15.62
CA HIS A 175 -26.87 11.97 16.11
C HIS A 175 -26.99 12.37 17.60
N GLN A 176 -28.10 12.02 18.25
CA GLN A 176 -28.36 12.21 19.68
C GLN A 176 -28.21 10.91 20.48
N VAL A 177 -27.96 9.77 19.82
CA VAL A 177 -27.65 8.52 20.51
C VAL A 177 -26.38 8.73 21.34
N PRO A 178 -26.43 8.49 22.67
CA PRO A 178 -25.33 8.80 23.56
C PRO A 178 -24.11 7.94 23.22
N ILE A 179 -22.93 8.56 23.22
CA ILE A 179 -21.66 7.84 23.12
C ILE A 179 -21.18 7.58 24.54
N ALA A 180 -21.15 6.33 24.95
CA ALA A 180 -20.67 5.93 26.27
C ALA A 180 -19.20 6.33 26.47
N ASP A 181 -18.91 7.03 27.58
CA ASP A 181 -17.55 7.48 27.92
C ASP A 181 -16.63 6.33 28.34
N THR A 182 -17.21 5.29 28.94
CA THR A 182 -16.59 4.01 29.26
C THR A 182 -17.58 2.91 28.91
N HIS A 183 -17.12 1.84 28.28
CA HIS A 183 -17.97 0.72 27.90
C HIS A 183 -17.55 -0.53 28.64
N ALA A 184 -18.52 -1.25 29.23
CA ALA A 184 -18.28 -2.53 29.91
C ALA A 184 -17.54 -3.53 29.01
N ARG A 185 -17.74 -3.45 27.67
CA ARG A 185 -16.96 -4.20 26.67
C ARG A 185 -15.44 -4.05 26.78
N LEU A 186 -14.90 -2.95 27.31
CA LEU A 186 -13.45 -2.85 27.55
C LEU A 186 -12.98 -3.67 28.76
N GLU A 187 -13.91 -4.00 29.64
CA GLU A 187 -13.68 -4.88 30.78
C GLU A 187 -13.90 -6.35 30.41
N GLU A 188 -14.48 -6.63 29.24
CA GLU A 188 -14.57 -7.98 28.71
C GLU A 188 -13.17 -8.55 28.51
N ARG A 189 -12.99 -9.76 29.04
CA ARG A 189 -11.71 -10.47 29.08
C ARG A 189 -11.10 -10.62 27.69
N ASP A 190 -11.92 -10.78 26.67
CA ASP A 190 -11.46 -10.97 25.28
C ASP A 190 -10.88 -9.70 24.67
N VAL A 191 -11.51 -8.55 24.92
CA VAL A 191 -11.01 -7.24 24.47
C VAL A 191 -9.70 -6.91 25.18
N GLN A 192 -9.63 -7.14 26.49
CA GLN A 192 -8.40 -6.97 27.25
C GLN A 192 -7.30 -7.92 26.76
N ALA A 193 -7.62 -9.20 26.51
CA ALA A 193 -6.66 -10.17 26.01
C ALA A 193 -6.16 -9.84 24.60
N ALA A 194 -7.01 -9.32 23.72
CA ALA A 194 -6.61 -8.88 22.39
C ALA A 194 -5.66 -7.69 22.45
N LEU A 195 -5.99 -6.67 23.25
CA LEU A 195 -5.15 -5.49 23.46
C LEU A 195 -3.81 -5.83 24.12
N ALA A 196 -3.87 -6.68 25.14
CA ALA A 196 -2.73 -7.26 25.83
C ALA A 196 -1.78 -7.97 24.87
N ARG A 197 -2.28 -8.88 24.04
CA ARG A 197 -1.47 -9.58 23.03
C ARG A 197 -0.86 -8.61 22.03
N ALA A 198 -1.64 -7.67 21.52
CA ALA A 198 -1.18 -6.69 20.53
C ALA A 198 -0.10 -5.74 21.08
N LEU A 199 -0.20 -5.37 22.35
CA LEU A 199 0.73 -4.42 22.96
C LEU A 199 1.92 -5.10 23.64
N PHE A 200 1.69 -6.12 24.46
CA PHE A 200 2.67 -6.68 25.39
C PHE A 200 3.00 -8.15 25.12
N GLY A 201 2.28 -8.83 24.22
CA GLY A 201 2.37 -10.28 24.07
C GLY A 201 1.75 -11.08 25.24
N MET A 202 1.27 -10.42 26.32
CA MET A 202 0.61 -11.00 27.50
C MET A 202 -0.34 -9.99 28.16
N GLN A 203 -1.15 -10.42 29.16
CA GLN A 203 -2.26 -9.67 29.78
C GLN A 203 -1.91 -8.26 30.30
N GLY A 204 -2.75 -7.26 29.98
CA GLY A 204 -2.68 -5.86 30.41
C GLY A 204 -3.95 -5.08 30.02
N SER A 205 -4.27 -3.96 30.70
CA SER A 205 -5.52 -3.20 30.50
C SER A 205 -5.31 -1.85 29.79
N ALA A 206 -6.25 -1.42 28.93
CA ALA A 206 -6.12 -0.23 28.07
C ALA A 206 -7.29 0.78 28.15
N VAL A 207 -7.87 0.98 29.33
CA VAL A 207 -9.13 1.72 29.54
C VAL A 207 -9.12 3.19 29.03
N ARG A 208 -7.99 3.92 29.12
CA ARG A 208 -7.97 5.39 28.90
C ARG A 208 -7.89 5.87 27.44
N LYS A 209 -7.48 5.05 26.47
CA LYS A 209 -7.52 5.45 25.04
C LYS A 209 -8.95 5.54 24.55
N TYR A 210 -9.81 4.66 25.04
CA TYR A 210 -11.21 4.62 24.67
C TYR A 210 -11.92 5.96 24.92
N GLU A 211 -11.72 6.58 26.09
CA GLU A 211 -12.26 7.91 26.40
C GLU A 211 -11.82 8.99 25.39
N ASN A 212 -10.59 8.92 24.88
CA ASN A 212 -10.10 9.86 23.88
C ASN A 212 -10.76 9.62 22.52
N LEU A 213 -10.93 8.35 22.14
CA LEU A 213 -11.66 7.97 20.93
C LEU A 213 -13.13 8.37 21.05
N ALA A 214 -13.77 8.16 22.20
CA ALA A 214 -15.15 8.55 22.47
C ALA A 214 -15.33 10.07 22.38
N ARG A 215 -14.42 10.88 22.97
CA ARG A 215 -14.43 12.34 22.82
C ARG A 215 -14.15 12.81 21.39
N SER A 216 -13.27 12.12 20.68
CA SER A 216 -13.02 12.37 19.26
C SER A 216 -14.29 12.11 18.44
N LEU A 217 -14.94 10.97 18.70
CA LEU A 217 -16.20 10.59 18.09
C LEU A 217 -17.30 11.60 18.39
N LYS A 218 -17.48 12.04 19.64
CA LYS A 218 -18.44 13.09 20.02
C LYS A 218 -18.30 14.33 19.12
N ARG A 219 -17.07 14.84 18.95
CA ARG A 219 -16.79 15.97 18.05
C ARG A 219 -17.10 15.65 16.58
N LYS A 220 -16.72 14.44 16.12
CA LYS A 220 -17.00 14.00 14.75
C LYS A 220 -18.49 13.86 14.50
N VAL A 221 -19.28 13.36 15.45
CA VAL A 221 -20.75 13.21 15.34
C VAL A 221 -21.44 14.57 15.26
N THR A 222 -21.05 15.55 16.08
CA THR A 222 -21.56 16.92 15.95
C THR A 222 -21.25 17.50 14.56
N THR A 223 -20.02 17.28 14.08
CA THR A 223 -19.61 17.75 12.75
C THR A 223 -20.35 17.00 11.63
N SER A 224 -20.55 15.69 11.79
CA SER A 224 -21.29 14.83 10.85
C SER A 224 -22.73 15.31 10.71
N CYS A 225 -23.40 15.61 11.84
CA CYS A 225 -24.75 16.17 11.85
C CYS A 225 -24.84 17.47 11.04
N ALA A 226 -23.92 18.41 11.27
CA ALA A 226 -23.87 19.67 10.52
C ALA A 226 -23.59 19.45 9.02
N ARG A 227 -22.73 18.48 8.66
CA ARG A 227 -22.45 18.14 7.26
C ARG A 227 -23.64 17.45 6.59
N MET A 228 -24.33 16.55 7.27
CA MET A 228 -25.56 15.94 6.80
C MET A 228 -26.64 16.99 6.53
N GLN A 229 -26.83 17.96 7.43
CA GLN A 229 -27.77 19.06 7.22
C GLN A 229 -27.40 19.91 6.00
N LYS A 230 -26.10 20.19 5.82
CA LYS A 230 -25.60 20.86 4.61
C LYS A 230 -25.86 20.06 3.34
N VAL A 231 -25.72 18.73 3.39
CA VAL A 231 -26.06 17.83 2.28
C VAL A 231 -27.54 17.91 1.94
N ASN A 232 -28.43 17.86 2.94
CA ASN A 232 -29.88 18.02 2.71
C ASN A 232 -30.18 19.33 1.97
N SER A 233 -29.71 20.46 2.50
CA SER A 233 -29.93 21.78 1.89
C SER A 233 -29.38 21.86 0.46
N LYS A 234 -28.20 21.29 0.19
CA LYS A 234 -27.62 21.30 -1.16
C LYS A 234 -28.26 20.32 -2.13
N LEU A 235 -28.79 19.19 -1.64
CA LEU A 235 -29.59 18.30 -2.46
C LEU A 235 -30.94 18.95 -2.83
N GLU A 236 -31.59 19.65 -1.91
CA GLU A 236 -32.81 20.42 -2.18
C GLU A 236 -32.55 21.53 -3.23
N ASP A 237 -31.46 22.29 -3.07
CA ASP A 237 -31.03 23.29 -4.06
C ASP A 237 -30.80 22.65 -5.45
N ALA A 238 -30.12 21.49 -5.50
CA ALA A 238 -29.86 20.76 -6.75
C ALA A 238 -31.15 20.23 -7.38
N GLN A 239 -32.11 19.74 -6.59
CA GLN A 239 -33.43 19.29 -7.06
C GLN A 239 -34.24 20.41 -7.68
N ARG A 240 -34.24 21.59 -7.03
CA ARG A 240 -34.99 22.78 -7.47
C ARG A 240 -34.36 23.45 -8.69
N LEU A 241 -33.05 23.72 -8.64
CA LEU A 241 -32.37 24.55 -9.64
C LEU A 241 -31.88 23.74 -10.83
N ARG A 242 -31.55 22.45 -10.64
CA ARG A 242 -30.98 21.56 -11.67
C ARG A 242 -29.84 22.18 -12.48
N SER A 243 -29.04 23.05 -11.86
CA SER A 243 -27.94 23.75 -12.50
C SER A 243 -26.60 23.06 -12.23
N PRO A 244 -25.58 23.22 -13.12
CA PRO A 244 -24.25 22.63 -12.92
C PRO A 244 -23.64 22.99 -11.57
N LYS A 245 -23.79 24.26 -11.17
CA LYS A 245 -23.29 24.77 -9.89
C LYS A 245 -23.96 24.10 -8.69
N ALA A 246 -25.28 23.98 -8.70
CA ALA A 246 -26.02 23.36 -7.60
C ALA A 246 -25.67 21.87 -7.44
N LEU A 247 -25.49 21.15 -8.55
CA LEU A 247 -25.07 19.75 -8.55
C LEU A 247 -23.63 19.54 -8.06
N ARG A 248 -22.71 20.46 -8.44
CA ARG A 248 -21.34 20.48 -7.89
C ARG A 248 -21.33 20.74 -6.39
N ASP A 249 -22.12 21.70 -5.92
CA ASP A 249 -22.22 22.03 -4.49
C ASP A 249 -22.80 20.86 -3.68
N ALA A 250 -23.82 20.16 -4.21
CA ALA A 250 -24.37 18.95 -3.61
C ALA A 250 -23.33 17.81 -3.56
N THR A 251 -22.61 17.59 -4.66
CA THR A 251 -21.51 16.62 -4.75
C THR A 251 -20.42 16.91 -3.72
N ARG A 252 -19.99 18.17 -3.61
CA ARG A 252 -18.97 18.60 -2.66
C ARG A 252 -19.44 18.41 -1.22
N ALA A 253 -20.68 18.81 -0.91
CA ALA A 253 -21.27 18.61 0.41
C ALA A 253 -21.32 17.12 0.79
N LEU A 254 -21.71 16.25 -0.15
CA LEU A 254 -21.78 14.81 0.07
C LEU A 254 -20.39 14.19 0.25
N THR A 255 -19.40 14.64 -0.52
CA THR A 255 -17.98 14.24 -0.38
C THR A 255 -17.41 14.66 0.99
N ASP A 256 -17.70 15.89 1.42
CA ASP A 256 -17.31 16.40 2.73
C ASP A 256 -17.95 15.62 3.88
N TRP A 257 -19.22 15.24 3.75
CA TRP A 257 -19.89 14.41 4.75
C TRP A 257 -19.31 12.99 4.76
N ARG A 258 -19.09 12.38 3.59
CA ARG A 258 -18.50 11.02 3.46
C ARG A 258 -17.18 10.89 4.21
N LYS A 259 -16.29 11.90 4.11
CA LYS A 259 -15.02 11.97 4.85
C LYS A 259 -15.19 11.78 6.36
N ILE A 260 -16.23 12.40 6.94
CA ILE A 260 -16.52 12.29 8.37
C ILE A 260 -17.27 11.00 8.66
N ALA A 261 -18.22 10.64 7.80
CA ALA A 261 -19.05 9.44 7.87
C ALA A 261 -18.22 8.15 7.96
N ILE A 262 -17.04 8.08 7.30
CA ILE A 262 -16.12 6.93 7.43
C ILE A 262 -15.68 6.77 8.88
N GLY A 263 -15.25 7.87 9.52
CA GLY A 263 -14.77 7.87 10.90
C GLY A 263 -15.85 7.71 11.96
N THR A 264 -17.12 7.94 11.61
CA THR A 264 -18.29 7.73 12.46
C THR A 264 -19.07 6.46 12.09
N LYS A 265 -18.61 5.70 11.11
CA LYS A 265 -19.22 4.45 10.60
C LYS A 265 -20.64 4.64 10.05
N GLU A 266 -20.90 5.77 9.41
CA GLU A 266 -22.20 6.15 8.83
C GLU A 266 -22.34 5.81 7.34
N VAL A 267 -21.24 5.51 6.63
CA VAL A 267 -21.23 5.34 5.16
C VAL A 267 -22.14 4.21 4.68
N ASP A 268 -22.23 3.12 5.42
CA ASP A 268 -23.03 1.94 5.05
C ASP A 268 -24.49 2.05 5.52
N GLU A 269 -24.88 3.17 6.13
CA GLU A 269 -26.20 3.30 6.72
C GLU A 269 -27.22 3.85 5.75
N LEU A 270 -28.47 3.42 5.93
CA LEU A 270 -29.59 3.73 5.02
C LEU A 270 -29.75 5.23 4.76
N HIS A 271 -29.49 6.08 5.75
CA HIS A 271 -29.65 7.53 5.61
C HIS A 271 -28.51 8.17 4.81
N PHE A 272 -27.29 7.64 4.87
CA PHE A 272 -26.20 8.08 3.99
C PHE A 272 -26.46 7.59 2.57
N LEU A 273 -26.74 6.30 2.43
CA LEU A 273 -27.03 5.64 1.15
C LEU A 273 -28.24 6.23 0.43
N SER A 274 -29.27 6.68 1.17
CA SER A 274 -30.44 7.32 0.55
C SER A 274 -30.08 8.64 -0.12
N ARG A 275 -29.21 9.45 0.48
CA ARG A 275 -28.76 10.73 -0.10
C ARG A 275 -27.80 10.54 -1.26
N GLU A 276 -26.91 9.55 -1.17
CA GLU A 276 -26.08 9.12 -2.30
C GLU A 276 -26.96 8.68 -3.47
N ARG A 277 -28.00 7.87 -3.20
CA ARG A 277 -28.97 7.45 -4.20
C ARG A 277 -29.75 8.63 -4.78
N THR A 278 -30.17 9.59 -3.96
CA THR A 278 -30.86 10.80 -4.43
C THR A 278 -29.98 11.60 -5.39
N LEU A 279 -28.70 11.84 -5.06
CA LEU A 279 -27.77 12.53 -5.96
C LEU A 279 -27.57 11.76 -7.26
N LYS A 280 -27.43 10.43 -7.17
CA LYS A 280 -27.30 9.56 -8.36
C LYS A 280 -28.55 9.58 -9.24
N GLN A 281 -29.74 9.55 -8.64
CA GLN A 281 -31.01 9.66 -9.34
C GLN A 281 -31.19 11.03 -9.98
N LEU A 282 -30.71 12.10 -9.34
CA LEU A 282 -30.71 13.44 -9.95
C LEU A 282 -29.89 13.47 -11.23
N TRP A 283 -28.66 12.96 -11.18
CA TRP A 283 -27.84 12.81 -12.37
C TRP A 283 -28.53 11.96 -13.44
N SER A 284 -29.11 10.82 -13.04
CA SER A 284 -29.82 9.93 -13.96
C SER A 284 -31.02 10.64 -14.63
N SER A 285 -31.79 11.42 -13.87
CA SER A 285 -32.95 12.18 -14.38
C SER A 285 -32.57 13.30 -15.34
N LEU A 286 -31.30 13.72 -15.31
CA LEU A 286 -30.73 14.74 -16.20
C LEU A 286 -30.08 14.11 -17.44
N GLY A 287 -30.22 12.80 -17.65
CA GLY A 287 -29.55 12.07 -18.73
C GLY A 287 -28.08 11.80 -18.46
N PHE A 288 -27.69 11.68 -17.19
CA PHE A 288 -26.36 11.28 -16.74
C PHE A 288 -26.49 10.06 -15.81
N GLY A 289 -26.90 8.92 -16.35
CA GLY A 289 -27.39 7.79 -15.54
C GLY A 289 -26.64 6.49 -15.74
N SER A 290 -26.06 6.33 -16.92
CA SER A 290 -25.41 5.11 -17.34
C SER A 290 -24.05 5.50 -17.88
N LEU A 291 -22.98 5.01 -17.25
CA LEU A 291 -21.65 5.01 -17.86
C LEU A 291 -21.65 4.28 -19.24
N GLU A 292 -22.77 3.66 -19.63
CA GLU A 292 -22.96 2.85 -20.83
C GLU A 292 -23.87 3.48 -21.92
N ASP A 293 -24.80 4.42 -21.65
CA ASP A 293 -25.83 4.82 -22.63
C ASP A 293 -25.80 6.28 -23.17
N ASP A 294 -25.07 7.21 -22.55
CA ASP A 294 -25.26 8.66 -22.79
C ASP A 294 -24.50 9.24 -24.03
N LEU A 295 -24.26 8.46 -25.08
CA LEU A 295 -23.40 8.86 -26.22
C LEU A 295 -24.11 9.39 -27.49
N ILE A 296 -25.45 9.47 -27.58
CA ILE A 296 -26.10 9.65 -28.89
C ILE A 296 -26.88 10.96 -29.13
N ASN A 297 -27.23 11.78 -28.12
CA ASN A 297 -28.07 12.97 -28.39
C ASN A 297 -27.43 14.29 -27.93
N SER A 298 -26.85 15.06 -28.86
CA SER A 298 -26.35 16.42 -28.62
C SER A 298 -26.91 17.45 -29.60
N ARG A 299 -27.85 18.26 -29.11
CA ARG A 299 -28.09 19.65 -29.54
C ARG A 299 -28.51 20.42 -28.29
N TRP A 300 -27.58 21.05 -27.56
CA TRP A 300 -27.76 22.23 -26.68
C TRP A 300 -26.40 22.70 -26.11
N SER A 301 -26.08 23.99 -26.18
CA SER A 301 -24.82 24.58 -25.72
C SER A 301 -24.63 24.62 -24.18
N LYS A 302 -25.66 24.32 -23.39
CA LYS A 302 -25.56 24.17 -21.92
C LYS A 302 -24.98 22.82 -21.46
N GLN A 303 -24.62 21.94 -22.40
CA GLN A 303 -24.18 20.57 -22.09
C GLN A 303 -22.75 20.51 -21.55
N GLU A 304 -21.85 21.42 -21.92
CA GLU A 304 -20.43 21.37 -21.48
C GLU A 304 -20.28 21.60 -19.98
N GLU A 305 -20.94 22.62 -19.42
CA GLU A 305 -20.89 22.87 -17.98
C GLU A 305 -21.53 21.73 -17.17
N MET A 306 -22.62 21.17 -17.69
CA MET A 306 -23.29 20.01 -17.09
C MET A 306 -22.39 18.76 -17.13
N GLN A 307 -21.74 18.50 -18.25
CA GLN A 307 -20.75 17.43 -18.40
C GLN A 307 -19.56 17.63 -17.45
N ALA A 308 -19.07 18.86 -17.31
CA ALA A 308 -17.98 19.18 -16.39
C ALA A 308 -18.41 19.07 -14.92
N ALA A 309 -19.69 19.30 -14.60
CA ALA A 309 -20.25 19.06 -13.27
C ALA A 309 -20.43 17.56 -12.98
N TYR A 310 -20.85 16.78 -13.99
CA TYR A 310 -20.95 15.32 -13.87
C TYR A 310 -19.56 14.68 -13.76
N ALA A 311 -18.58 15.15 -14.54
CA ALA A 311 -17.19 14.73 -14.43
C ALA A 311 -16.67 14.99 -13.00
N TYR A 312 -16.94 16.15 -12.42
CA TYR A 312 -16.59 16.43 -11.01
C TYR A 312 -17.26 15.44 -10.03
N TYR A 313 -18.52 15.08 -10.23
CA TYR A 313 -19.19 14.03 -9.43
C TYR A 313 -18.49 12.67 -9.53
N VAL A 314 -18.21 12.23 -10.74
CA VAL A 314 -17.51 10.96 -10.98
C VAL A 314 -16.09 11.01 -10.38
N GLU A 315 -15.37 12.10 -10.60
CA GLU A 315 -13.97 12.26 -10.19
C GLU A 315 -13.80 12.41 -8.69
N GLU A 316 -14.49 13.36 -8.06
CA GLU A 316 -14.32 13.65 -6.64
C GLU A 316 -15.09 12.66 -5.76
N TYR A 317 -16.33 12.35 -6.11
CA TYR A 317 -17.20 11.55 -5.25
C TYR A 317 -17.10 10.05 -5.52
N CYS A 318 -17.16 9.62 -6.79
CA CYS A 318 -17.07 8.18 -7.09
C CYS A 318 -15.64 7.65 -7.01
N TYR A 319 -14.64 8.43 -7.44
CA TYR A 319 -13.24 7.99 -7.49
C TYR A 319 -12.34 8.60 -6.41
N GLY A 320 -12.50 9.88 -6.07
CA GLY A 320 -11.65 10.61 -5.14
C GLY A 320 -11.67 10.05 -3.71
N VAL A 321 -12.70 9.28 -3.37
CA VAL A 321 -12.84 8.64 -2.06
C VAL A 321 -11.84 7.50 -1.86
N GLY A 322 -11.44 6.81 -2.92
CA GLY A 322 -10.38 5.79 -2.84
C GLY A 322 -9.00 6.36 -2.52
N CYS A 323 -8.78 7.67 -2.69
CA CYS A 323 -7.53 8.37 -2.40
C CYS A 323 -7.41 8.93 -0.98
N LEU A 324 -8.54 9.13 -0.28
CA LEU A 324 -8.53 9.68 1.08
C LEU A 324 -7.95 8.70 2.11
N ASP A 325 -7.88 7.42 1.75
CA ASP A 325 -7.40 6.35 2.61
C ASP A 325 -5.88 6.12 2.46
N GLU A 326 -5.20 6.54 1.39
CA GLU A 326 -3.75 6.21 1.24
C GLU A 326 -2.84 6.95 2.26
N SER A 327 -3.30 8.01 2.93
CA SER A 327 -2.57 8.61 4.07
C SER A 327 -2.85 7.95 5.43
N GLU A 328 -3.95 7.20 5.57
CA GLU A 328 -4.44 6.62 6.84
C GLU A 328 -4.57 5.10 6.86
N LEU A 329 -4.53 4.43 5.71
CA LEU A 329 -4.42 2.98 5.63
C LEU A 329 -3.12 2.56 6.32
N PRO A 330 -3.17 1.73 7.38
CA PRO A 330 -2.01 0.97 7.75
C PRO A 330 -1.60 0.19 6.50
N ILE A 331 -0.33 0.29 6.13
CA ILE A 331 0.28 -0.76 5.30
C ILE A 331 -0.16 -2.05 5.98
N PRO A 332 -0.78 -3.02 5.29
CA PRO A 332 -1.09 -4.28 5.91
C PRO A 332 0.24 -4.92 6.33
N THR A 333 0.69 -4.63 7.55
CA THR A 333 1.54 -5.51 8.35
C THR A 333 0.62 -6.63 8.83
N VAL A 334 0.10 -7.39 7.86
CA VAL A 334 -0.13 -8.80 8.13
C VAL A 334 1.28 -9.30 8.42
N GLY A 335 1.58 -9.55 9.68
CA GLY A 335 2.72 -10.37 10.02
C GLY A 335 2.58 -11.63 9.19
N VAL A 336 3.45 -11.77 8.20
CA VAL A 336 3.54 -12.96 7.34
C VAL A 336 4.17 -14.06 8.19
N SER A 337 3.50 -14.43 9.28
CA SER A 337 3.88 -15.53 10.16
C SER A 337 3.08 -16.80 9.84
N GLY A 338 2.34 -16.82 8.73
CA GLY A 338 1.54 -17.97 8.28
C GLY A 338 1.61 -18.25 6.78
N LEU A 339 1.97 -17.27 5.95
CA LEU A 339 2.34 -17.59 4.57
C LEU A 339 3.72 -18.23 4.62
N HIS A 340 3.75 -19.56 4.73
CA HIS A 340 4.89 -20.35 4.30
C HIS A 340 5.43 -19.69 3.04
N SER A 341 6.66 -19.22 3.14
CA SER A 341 7.43 -18.70 2.04
C SER A 341 7.36 -19.76 0.94
N LEU A 342 6.53 -19.53 -0.08
CA LEU A 342 6.52 -20.33 -1.32
C LEU A 342 7.87 -20.22 -2.06
N VAL A 343 8.83 -19.49 -1.47
CA VAL A 343 10.21 -19.27 -1.89
C VAL A 343 11.18 -19.66 -0.78
N ASP A 344 10.79 -20.52 0.17
CA ASP A 344 11.74 -21.20 1.06
C ASP A 344 12.52 -22.22 0.20
N GLY A 345 13.54 -21.70 -0.47
CA GLY A 345 14.82 -22.38 -0.56
C GLY A 345 15.24 -23.06 -1.87
N CYS A 346 14.37 -23.36 -2.85
CA CYS A 346 14.81 -24.31 -3.90
C CYS A 346 14.41 -24.09 -5.37
N LYS A 347 13.69 -23.04 -5.77
CA LYS A 347 13.48 -22.77 -7.21
C LYS A 347 13.91 -21.37 -7.59
N ASP A 348 15.00 -21.30 -8.38
CA ASP A 348 15.43 -20.07 -9.04
C ASP A 348 14.29 -19.55 -9.94
N ILE A 349 13.80 -18.35 -9.67
CA ILE A 349 12.81 -17.65 -10.49
C ILE A 349 13.43 -16.96 -11.73
N GLY A 350 14.65 -17.37 -12.09
CA GLY A 350 15.41 -16.86 -13.24
C GLY A 350 16.27 -15.63 -12.92
N VAL A 351 16.64 -15.42 -11.65
CA VAL A 351 17.50 -14.30 -11.22
C VAL A 351 18.59 -14.74 -10.23
N LEU A 352 18.65 -16.01 -9.83
CA LEU A 352 19.62 -16.51 -8.86
C LEU A 352 21.05 -16.35 -9.35
N HIS A 353 21.28 -16.53 -10.66
CA HIS A 353 22.60 -16.32 -11.29
C HIS A 353 23.10 -14.87 -11.16
N LEU A 354 22.20 -13.89 -10.94
CA LEU A 354 22.55 -12.48 -10.73
C LEU A 354 22.89 -12.18 -9.26
N LYS A 355 22.55 -13.07 -8.32
CA LYS A 355 22.70 -12.84 -6.87
C LYS A 355 24.14 -12.56 -6.44
N SER A 356 25.11 -13.20 -7.10
CA SER A 356 26.53 -13.06 -6.78
C SER A 356 27.22 -11.91 -7.52
N LEU A 357 26.53 -11.23 -8.44
CA LEU A 357 27.13 -10.15 -9.21
C LEU A 357 27.20 -8.86 -8.38
N SER A 358 28.37 -8.21 -8.39
CA SER A 358 28.52 -6.87 -7.82
C SER A 358 27.76 -5.83 -8.65
N THR A 359 27.52 -4.64 -8.09
CA THR A 359 26.87 -3.55 -8.82
C THR A 359 27.66 -3.19 -10.10
N GLU A 360 28.98 -3.19 -10.02
CA GLU A 360 29.88 -2.90 -11.14
C GLU A 360 29.76 -3.97 -12.23
N ALA A 361 29.69 -5.24 -11.85
CA ALA A 361 29.48 -6.34 -12.78
C ALA A 361 28.12 -6.26 -13.48
N LEU A 362 27.06 -5.84 -12.76
CA LEU A 362 25.74 -5.60 -13.37
C LEU A 362 25.76 -4.46 -14.39
N TRP A 363 26.48 -3.38 -14.11
CA TRP A 363 26.63 -2.28 -15.07
C TRP A 363 27.46 -2.68 -16.29
N ALA A 364 28.50 -3.49 -16.11
CA ALA A 364 29.23 -4.09 -17.22
C ALA A 364 28.32 -4.99 -18.06
N GLN A 365 27.43 -5.78 -17.42
CA GLN A 365 26.44 -6.59 -18.11
C GLN A 365 25.53 -5.74 -19.01
N LEU A 366 25.15 -4.54 -18.55
CA LEU A 366 24.41 -3.54 -19.30
C LEU A 366 25.23 -2.76 -20.35
N GLY A 367 26.52 -3.08 -20.54
CA GLY A 367 27.41 -2.37 -21.48
C GLY A 367 27.89 -1.00 -21.00
N LEU A 368 27.78 -0.71 -19.70
CA LEU A 368 28.15 0.56 -19.08
C LEU A 368 29.15 0.38 -17.93
N PRO A 369 30.34 -0.22 -18.16
CA PRO A 369 31.30 -0.44 -17.10
C PRO A 369 31.76 0.88 -16.47
N GLY A 370 31.87 0.92 -15.14
CA GLY A 370 32.30 2.10 -14.37
C GLY A 370 31.24 3.17 -14.14
N VAL A 371 30.00 2.94 -14.60
CA VAL A 371 28.86 3.83 -14.36
C VAL A 371 28.08 3.36 -13.13
N ASP A 372 27.40 4.29 -12.45
CA ASP A 372 26.56 4.03 -11.28
C ASP A 372 25.12 4.60 -11.43
N GLN A 373 24.78 5.17 -12.58
CA GLN A 373 23.45 5.72 -12.89
C GLN A 373 22.95 5.24 -14.25
N PHE A 374 21.63 5.15 -14.41
CA PHE A 374 21.06 4.90 -15.74
C PHE A 374 21.39 6.07 -16.68
N PRO A 375 21.52 5.83 -17.99
CA PRO A 375 21.60 6.90 -18.98
C PRO A 375 20.46 7.89 -18.77
N PHE A 376 20.76 9.19 -18.92
CA PHE A 376 19.80 10.28 -18.76
C PHE A 376 19.23 10.46 -17.34
N ALA A 377 19.75 9.74 -16.33
CA ALA A 377 19.36 9.96 -14.95
C ALA A 377 19.79 11.36 -14.48
N GLU A 378 19.08 11.91 -13.50
CA GLU A 378 19.41 13.19 -12.89
C GLU A 378 20.83 13.13 -12.26
N PRO A 379 21.81 13.89 -12.77
CA PRO A 379 23.19 13.86 -12.25
C PRO A 379 23.32 14.51 -10.87
N GLY A 380 22.31 15.27 -10.46
CA GLY A 380 22.32 16.08 -9.25
C GLY A 380 23.02 17.42 -9.47
N THR A 381 22.70 18.39 -8.63
CA THR A 381 23.39 19.70 -8.65
C THR A 381 24.81 19.56 -8.12
N GLY A 382 25.79 19.97 -8.92
CA GLY A 382 27.19 20.05 -8.52
C GLY A 382 27.42 21.03 -7.36
N GLU A 383 28.57 20.91 -6.68
CA GLU A 383 28.86 21.67 -5.46
C GLU A 383 28.89 23.19 -5.65
N SER A 384 29.22 23.66 -6.86
CA SER A 384 29.25 25.08 -7.23
C SER A 384 27.86 25.72 -7.38
N ALA A 385 26.79 24.93 -7.44
CA ALA A 385 25.41 25.42 -7.57
C ALA A 385 24.63 25.42 -6.25
N LYS A 386 25.28 25.09 -5.12
CA LYS A 386 24.66 25.02 -3.78
C LYS A 386 24.07 26.37 -3.32
N ASP A 387 24.56 27.50 -3.86
CA ASP A 387 24.09 28.85 -3.53
C ASP A 387 22.73 29.20 -4.17
N MET A 388 22.26 28.41 -5.15
CA MET A 388 20.91 28.52 -5.72
C MET A 388 19.98 27.46 -5.10
N ALA A 389 19.75 27.62 -3.78
CA ALA A 389 19.07 26.67 -2.90
C ALA A 389 17.69 26.12 -3.33
N PRO A 390 16.80 26.84 -4.06
CA PRO A 390 15.49 26.28 -4.39
C PRO A 390 15.49 25.22 -5.52
N LEU A 391 16.60 25.01 -6.23
CA LEU A 391 16.66 24.12 -7.41
C LEU A 391 17.62 22.93 -7.27
N ALA A 392 18.23 22.73 -6.09
CA ALA A 392 19.18 21.64 -5.90
C ALA A 392 18.49 20.26 -6.00
N LYS A 393 18.84 19.49 -7.03
CA LYS A 393 18.34 18.13 -7.24
C LYS A 393 19.34 17.10 -6.72
N THR A 394 18.81 16.04 -6.10
CA THR A 394 19.60 14.89 -5.69
C THR A 394 19.93 14.01 -6.89
N ARG A 395 21.17 13.55 -6.96
CA ARG A 395 21.63 12.56 -7.93
C ARG A 395 20.78 11.29 -7.85
N ALA A 396 20.30 10.81 -9.00
CA ALA A 396 19.45 9.63 -9.11
C ALA A 396 20.27 8.34 -9.27
N VAL A 397 20.66 7.71 -8.17
CA VAL A 397 21.42 6.44 -8.15
C VAL A 397 20.47 5.28 -7.82
N PRO A 398 20.31 4.26 -8.68
CA PRO A 398 19.49 3.10 -8.38
C PRO A 398 20.16 2.20 -7.33
N PHE A 399 19.35 1.49 -6.55
CA PHE A 399 19.85 0.41 -5.69
C PHE A 399 20.22 -0.82 -6.53
N TRP A 400 21.09 -1.67 -6.00
CA TRP A 400 21.53 -2.92 -6.65
C TRP A 400 20.36 -3.74 -7.21
N HIS A 401 19.32 -3.99 -6.41
CA HIS A 401 18.16 -4.79 -6.84
C HIS A 401 17.34 -4.12 -7.94
N GLN A 402 17.47 -2.80 -8.11
CA GLN A 402 16.84 -2.07 -9.20
C GLN A 402 17.60 -2.23 -10.51
N VAL A 403 18.93 -2.31 -10.45
CA VAL A 403 19.76 -2.65 -11.60
C VAL A 403 19.53 -4.09 -12.03
N VAL A 404 19.47 -5.04 -11.07
CA VAL A 404 19.12 -6.46 -11.33
C VAL A 404 17.77 -6.59 -12.04
N GLY A 405 16.74 -5.93 -11.51
CA GLY A 405 15.40 -5.98 -12.12
C GLY A 405 15.37 -5.39 -13.52
N THR A 406 16.16 -4.33 -13.76
CA THR A 406 16.29 -3.70 -15.09
C THR A 406 17.00 -4.63 -16.07
N LEU A 407 18.12 -5.23 -15.68
CA LEU A 407 18.86 -6.20 -16.48
C LEU A 407 17.98 -7.38 -16.87
N ARG A 408 17.26 -7.99 -15.91
CA ARG A 408 16.39 -9.14 -16.19
C ARG A 408 15.29 -8.83 -17.21
N ILE A 409 14.71 -7.63 -17.14
CA ILE A 409 13.71 -7.18 -18.14
C ILE A 409 14.37 -7.04 -19.51
N LEU A 410 15.58 -6.47 -19.58
CA LEU A 410 16.30 -6.29 -20.83
C LEU A 410 16.72 -7.62 -21.46
N GLU A 411 17.18 -8.60 -20.68
CA GLU A 411 17.43 -9.96 -21.18
C GLU A 411 16.18 -10.55 -21.85
N GLY A 412 15.00 -10.36 -21.26
CA GLY A 412 13.73 -10.77 -21.85
C GLY A 412 13.31 -9.93 -23.07
N ALA A 413 13.83 -8.71 -23.22
CA ALA A 413 13.51 -7.83 -24.34
C ALA A 413 14.27 -8.20 -25.62
N PHE A 414 15.45 -8.81 -25.50
CA PHE A 414 16.26 -9.23 -26.63
C PHE A 414 16.04 -10.71 -26.97
N THR A 415 16.27 -11.06 -28.23
CA THR A 415 15.86 -12.34 -28.82
C THR A 415 16.94 -12.86 -29.77
N GLN A 416 16.98 -14.19 -29.93
CA GLN A 416 17.96 -14.87 -30.77
C GLN A 416 17.67 -14.76 -32.28
N ARG A 417 16.41 -14.55 -32.66
CA ARG A 417 15.96 -14.55 -34.07
C ARG A 417 15.04 -13.37 -34.36
N VAL A 418 15.14 -12.84 -35.58
CA VAL A 418 14.19 -11.86 -36.11
C VAL A 418 12.80 -12.50 -36.14
N GLY A 419 11.78 -11.74 -35.73
CA GLY A 419 10.38 -12.19 -35.63
C GLY A 419 10.00 -12.80 -34.28
N ASN A 420 10.95 -13.13 -33.40
CA ASN A 420 10.62 -13.59 -32.05
C ASN A 420 10.08 -12.44 -31.20
N CYS A 421 8.99 -12.68 -30.46
CA CYS A 421 8.48 -11.70 -29.50
C CYS A 421 9.40 -11.58 -28.27
N ALA A 422 9.49 -10.39 -27.69
CA ALA A 422 10.10 -10.21 -26.38
C ALA A 422 9.30 -10.97 -25.30
N GLN A 423 10.00 -11.41 -24.25
CA GLN A 423 9.40 -12.04 -23.09
C GLN A 423 8.71 -10.98 -22.20
N PRO A 424 7.37 -11.04 -22.03
CA PRO A 424 6.69 -10.14 -21.12
C PRO A 424 7.14 -10.40 -19.67
N THR A 425 7.35 -9.34 -18.90
CA THR A 425 7.89 -9.45 -17.52
C THR A 425 6.92 -8.85 -16.51
N LEU A 426 6.68 -9.52 -15.39
CA LEU A 426 5.86 -9.02 -14.29
C LEU A 426 6.72 -8.78 -13.04
N LEU A 427 6.86 -7.52 -12.64
CA LEU A 427 7.52 -7.12 -11.40
C LEU A 427 6.58 -7.37 -10.22
N CYS A 428 6.90 -8.34 -9.38
CA CYS A 428 6.13 -8.72 -8.17
C CYS A 428 6.78 -8.26 -6.85
N ASN A 429 7.74 -7.34 -6.92
CA ASN A 429 8.47 -6.85 -5.76
C ASN A 429 7.54 -6.15 -4.76
N ASN A 430 7.84 -6.24 -3.46
CA ASN A 430 7.11 -5.54 -2.39
C ASN A 430 6.94 -4.03 -2.65
N VAL A 431 5.92 -3.44 -2.01
CA VAL A 431 5.70 -1.99 -2.04
C VAL A 431 6.94 -1.27 -1.49
N GLY A 432 7.33 -0.16 -2.12
CA GLY A 432 8.48 0.65 -1.67
C GLY A 432 9.83 0.27 -2.27
N LEU A 433 9.97 -0.88 -2.94
CA LEU A 433 11.26 -1.31 -3.53
C LEU A 433 11.67 -0.56 -4.81
N GLY A 434 10.85 0.40 -5.27
CA GLY A 434 11.18 1.28 -6.39
C GLY A 434 10.98 0.67 -7.78
N LYS A 435 9.87 -0.05 -7.98
CA LYS A 435 9.46 -0.55 -9.32
C LYS A 435 9.47 0.55 -10.38
N THR A 436 8.98 1.74 -10.04
CA THR A 436 9.01 2.93 -10.92
C THR A 436 10.40 3.24 -11.45
N VAL A 437 11.42 3.18 -10.59
CA VAL A 437 12.83 3.45 -10.98
C VAL A 437 13.35 2.37 -11.91
N GLN A 438 13.03 1.09 -11.65
CA GLN A 438 13.41 -0.02 -12.53
C GLN A 438 12.87 0.20 -13.95
N ILE A 439 11.61 0.63 -14.06
CA ILE A 439 10.99 0.81 -15.38
C ILE A 439 11.53 2.05 -16.10
N ILE A 440 11.76 3.15 -15.38
CA ILE A 440 12.47 4.31 -15.93
C ILE A 440 13.87 3.88 -16.42
N GLY A 441 14.56 3.03 -15.65
CA GLY A 441 15.84 2.45 -16.01
C GLY A 441 15.80 1.67 -17.32
N VAL A 442 14.83 0.77 -17.50
CA VAL A 442 14.64 0.02 -18.76
C VAL A 442 14.46 0.99 -19.94
N ILE A 443 13.66 2.04 -19.76
CA ILE A 443 13.38 3.05 -20.79
C ILE A 443 14.63 3.83 -21.16
N SER A 444 15.37 4.29 -20.15
CA SER A 444 16.67 4.93 -20.31
C SER A 444 17.65 4.05 -21.08
N MET A 445 17.74 2.75 -20.75
CA MET A 445 18.65 1.82 -21.42
C MET A 445 18.27 1.58 -22.88
N ILE A 446 16.98 1.36 -23.19
CA ILE A 446 16.52 1.16 -24.57
C ILE A 446 16.80 2.41 -25.42
N GLN A 447 16.49 3.59 -24.90
CA GLN A 447 16.77 4.86 -25.59
C GLN A 447 18.28 5.09 -25.77
N HIS A 448 19.09 4.65 -24.82
CA HIS A 448 20.54 4.68 -24.94
C HIS A 448 21.03 3.74 -26.04
N TYR A 449 20.58 2.49 -26.06
CA TYR A 449 20.94 1.52 -27.11
C TYR A 449 20.48 1.97 -28.50
N TYR A 450 19.29 2.59 -28.61
CA TYR A 450 18.85 3.22 -29.85
C TYR A 450 19.87 4.25 -30.36
N LYS A 451 20.29 5.19 -29.49
CA LYS A 451 21.31 6.19 -29.86
C LYS A 451 22.64 5.56 -30.24
N GLN A 452 23.06 4.49 -29.55
CA GLN A 452 24.27 3.76 -29.91
C GLN A 452 24.17 3.12 -31.31
N GLN A 453 22.99 2.69 -31.74
CA GLN A 453 22.79 2.17 -33.10
C GLN A 453 22.90 3.25 -34.18
N GLU A 454 22.54 4.49 -33.87
CA GLU A 454 22.67 5.65 -34.78
C GLU A 454 24.11 6.13 -34.94
N LEU A 455 24.97 5.91 -33.94
CA LEU A 455 26.37 6.33 -34.00
C LEU A 455 27.18 5.52 -35.04
N PRO A 456 28.20 6.11 -35.66
CA PRO A 456 29.19 5.38 -36.47
C PRO A 456 29.85 4.26 -35.65
N ALA A 457 30.17 3.12 -36.27
CA ALA A 457 30.67 1.94 -35.57
C ALA A 457 31.91 2.20 -34.67
N LYS A 458 32.75 3.18 -35.01
CA LYS A 458 33.94 3.57 -34.23
C LYS A 458 33.64 4.36 -32.97
N GLU A 459 32.46 4.95 -32.88
CA GLU A 459 32.00 5.79 -31.75
C GLU A 459 31.03 5.05 -30.82
N ARG A 460 30.64 3.83 -31.20
CA ARG A 460 29.74 3.00 -30.39
C ARG A 460 30.46 2.48 -29.15
N LEU A 461 29.74 2.50 -28.04
CA LEU A 461 30.14 1.77 -26.85
C LEU A 461 30.08 0.27 -27.10
N ALA A 462 30.75 -0.49 -26.23
CA ALA A 462 30.72 -1.95 -26.26
C ALA A 462 29.26 -2.45 -26.19
N THR A 463 28.98 -3.51 -26.95
CA THR A 463 27.67 -4.18 -26.86
C THR A 463 27.51 -4.76 -25.45
N PRO A 464 26.33 -4.65 -24.82
CA PRO A 464 26.05 -5.25 -23.52
C PRO A 464 26.48 -6.72 -23.43
N MET A 465 27.15 -7.12 -22.35
CA MET A 465 27.67 -8.49 -22.22
C MET A 465 26.55 -9.53 -22.26
N PHE A 466 25.38 -9.25 -21.68
CA PHE A 466 24.25 -10.18 -21.71
C PHE A 466 23.80 -10.52 -23.14
N ILE A 467 23.91 -9.57 -24.08
CA ILE A 467 23.60 -9.80 -25.50
C ILE A 467 24.61 -10.76 -26.13
N GLN A 468 25.89 -10.61 -25.79
CA GLN A 468 26.97 -11.43 -26.31
C GLN A 468 26.93 -12.85 -25.73
N GLU A 469 26.86 -12.95 -24.39
CA GLU A 469 26.87 -14.22 -23.65
C GLU A 469 25.67 -15.10 -24.00
N GLN A 470 24.48 -14.50 -24.16
CA GLN A 470 23.24 -15.23 -24.45
C GLN A 470 22.90 -15.30 -25.94
N SER A 471 23.73 -14.69 -26.81
CA SER A 471 23.51 -14.59 -28.26
C SER A 471 22.13 -14.01 -28.61
N LEU A 472 21.80 -12.84 -28.05
CA LEU A 472 20.50 -12.15 -28.19
C LEU A 472 20.59 -10.85 -29.00
N PRO A 473 20.94 -10.88 -30.31
CA PRO A 473 21.25 -9.64 -31.05
C PRO A 473 20.03 -8.80 -31.44
N TYR A 474 18.80 -9.34 -31.34
CA TYR A 474 17.60 -8.68 -31.88
C TYR A 474 16.68 -8.16 -30.78
N PHE A 475 16.39 -6.86 -30.77
CA PHE A 475 15.44 -6.28 -29.82
C PHE A 475 14.00 -6.61 -30.24
N ALA A 476 13.29 -7.39 -29.42
CA ALA A 476 11.92 -7.82 -29.69
C ALA A 476 11.72 -8.38 -31.11
N GLY A 477 12.67 -9.19 -31.57
CA GLY A 477 12.67 -9.78 -32.90
C GLY A 477 12.96 -8.80 -34.04
N GLN A 478 13.43 -7.59 -33.75
CA GLN A 478 13.77 -6.57 -34.76
C GLN A 478 15.29 -6.42 -34.89
N LYS A 479 15.75 -6.13 -36.12
CA LYS A 479 17.17 -5.88 -36.40
C LYS A 479 17.70 -4.61 -35.74
N THR A 480 16.82 -3.63 -35.58
CA THR A 480 17.13 -2.31 -35.02
C THR A 480 16.06 -1.94 -33.99
N ILE A 481 16.44 -1.19 -32.97
CA ILE A 481 15.50 -0.63 -32.01
C ILE A 481 14.74 0.49 -32.73
N PRO A 482 13.39 0.48 -32.75
CA PRO A 482 12.63 1.51 -33.45
C PRO A 482 12.50 2.80 -32.61
N ASN A 483 12.51 3.96 -33.27
CA ASN A 483 12.26 5.26 -32.64
C ASN A 483 10.76 5.47 -32.35
N LEU A 484 10.24 4.80 -31.33
CA LEU A 484 8.82 4.81 -30.98
C LEU A 484 8.60 5.26 -29.53
N PRO A 485 7.48 5.94 -29.22
CA PRO A 485 7.20 6.41 -27.87
C PRO A 485 6.97 5.25 -26.91
N SER A 486 7.18 5.53 -25.62
CA SER A 486 6.80 4.65 -24.51
C SER A 486 5.36 4.94 -24.09
N ILE A 487 4.66 3.94 -23.54
CA ILE A 487 3.39 4.18 -22.85
C ILE A 487 3.39 3.58 -21.43
N VAL A 488 2.95 4.38 -20.46
CA VAL A 488 2.68 3.96 -19.08
C VAL A 488 1.17 4.00 -18.87
N ILE A 489 0.56 2.84 -18.68
CA ILE A 489 -0.84 2.71 -18.32
C ILE A 489 -0.96 2.56 -16.80
N THR A 490 -1.69 3.50 -16.21
CA THR A 490 -1.73 3.66 -14.76
C THR A 490 -3.12 4.03 -14.27
N PRO A 491 -3.50 3.69 -13.01
CA PRO A 491 -4.59 4.37 -12.34
C PRO A 491 -4.35 5.88 -12.34
N ARG A 492 -5.41 6.67 -12.54
CA ARG A 492 -5.34 8.15 -12.56
C ARG A 492 -4.65 8.74 -11.34
N THR A 493 -4.81 8.09 -10.19
CA THR A 493 -4.23 8.47 -8.90
C THR A 493 -2.70 8.46 -8.92
N LEU A 494 -2.09 7.57 -9.71
CA LEU A 494 -0.64 7.45 -9.85
C LEU A 494 -0.12 8.24 -11.07
N GLY A 495 -1.00 8.77 -11.93
CA GLY A 495 -0.58 9.55 -13.11
C GLY A 495 0.30 10.75 -12.75
N ASN A 496 -0.09 11.51 -11.71
CA ASN A 496 0.73 12.63 -11.20
C ASN A 496 2.03 12.13 -10.58
N GLN A 497 1.98 11.03 -9.84
CA GLN A 497 3.18 10.43 -9.26
C GLN A 497 4.16 10.04 -10.37
N TRP A 498 3.71 9.41 -11.45
CA TRP A 498 4.58 9.06 -12.58
C TRP A 498 5.21 10.30 -13.23
N MET A 499 4.42 11.37 -13.46
CA MET A 499 4.94 12.64 -13.99
C MET A 499 6.03 13.23 -13.09
N GLU A 500 5.82 13.26 -11.77
CA GLU A 500 6.78 13.77 -10.80
C GLU A 500 8.04 12.91 -10.71
N GLN A 501 7.89 11.58 -10.66
CA GLN A 501 9.03 10.67 -10.60
C GLN A 501 9.86 10.76 -11.88
N TRP A 502 9.25 10.94 -13.06
CA TRP A 502 10.00 11.17 -14.30
C TRP A 502 10.89 12.42 -14.20
N LYS A 503 10.31 13.55 -13.79
CA LYS A 503 11.02 14.82 -13.62
C LYS A 503 12.12 14.77 -12.56
N LYS A 504 11.93 13.92 -11.55
CA LYS A 504 12.87 13.73 -10.44
C LYS A 504 14.05 12.83 -10.82
N PHE A 505 13.79 11.74 -11.52
CA PHE A 505 14.81 10.73 -11.80
C PHE A 505 15.56 10.94 -13.11
N THR A 506 15.02 11.73 -14.03
CA THR A 506 15.66 12.01 -15.33
C THR A 506 16.14 13.44 -15.43
N GLN A 507 17.22 13.64 -16.18
CA GLN A 507 17.72 14.96 -16.55
C GLN A 507 16.66 15.70 -17.37
N LEU A 508 16.50 16.99 -17.08
CA LEU A 508 15.55 17.85 -17.79
C LEU A 508 15.80 17.81 -19.31
N GLY A 509 14.74 17.61 -20.10
CA GLY A 509 14.79 17.53 -21.57
C GLY A 509 15.24 16.17 -22.13
N SER A 510 15.68 15.23 -21.31
CA SER A 510 16.05 13.89 -21.80
C SER A 510 14.84 13.05 -22.20
N PHE A 511 13.74 13.21 -21.46
CA PHE A 511 12.44 12.61 -21.76
C PHE A 511 11.35 13.65 -21.61
N VAL A 512 10.30 13.51 -22.41
CA VAL A 512 9.12 14.39 -22.37
C VAL A 512 7.90 13.56 -21.99
N PRO A 513 7.51 13.54 -20.71
CA PRO A 513 6.31 12.83 -20.29
C PRO A 513 5.07 13.64 -20.72
N VAL A 514 4.18 13.00 -21.47
CA VAL A 514 2.93 13.59 -21.99
C VAL A 514 1.76 12.85 -21.38
N ARG A 515 0.80 13.57 -20.81
CA ARG A 515 -0.41 12.95 -20.28
C ARG A 515 -1.42 12.74 -21.40
N TYR A 516 -1.92 11.52 -21.54
CA TYR A 516 -3.12 11.25 -22.33
C TYR A 516 -4.33 11.56 -21.43
N SER A 517 -4.89 12.77 -21.56
CA SER A 517 -6.05 13.26 -20.80
C SER A 517 -7.02 14.03 -21.69
N VAL A 518 -8.28 14.15 -21.26
CA VAL A 518 -9.31 14.96 -21.94
C VAL A 518 -8.94 16.44 -21.94
N GLU A 519 -8.21 16.90 -20.92
CA GLU A 519 -7.72 18.27 -20.80
C GLU A 519 -6.67 18.61 -21.88
N SER A 520 -6.06 17.59 -22.50
CA SER A 520 -4.97 17.74 -23.47
C SER A 520 -5.45 17.84 -24.93
N GLY A 521 -6.77 17.90 -25.16
CA GLY A 521 -7.39 17.94 -26.49
C GLY A 521 -8.28 16.74 -26.79
N THR A 522 -8.71 16.60 -28.05
CA THR A 522 -9.57 15.47 -28.43
C THR A 522 -8.79 14.18 -28.44
N LEU A 523 -9.31 13.15 -27.77
CA LEU A 523 -8.66 11.85 -27.68
C LEU A 523 -8.62 11.13 -29.05
N GLU A 524 -9.45 11.53 -30.03
CA GLU A 524 -9.41 11.05 -31.43
C GLU A 524 -8.22 11.58 -32.21
N SER A 525 -7.73 12.77 -31.89
CA SER A 525 -6.65 13.42 -32.63
C SER A 525 -5.33 13.45 -31.87
N PHE A 526 -5.24 12.80 -30.70
CA PHE A 526 -4.09 12.91 -29.80
C PHE A 526 -2.73 12.72 -30.50
N CYS A 527 -2.62 11.78 -31.44
CA CYS A 527 -1.36 11.53 -32.16
C CYS A 527 -1.30 12.17 -33.56
N SER A 528 -2.41 12.73 -34.07
CA SER A 528 -2.47 13.35 -35.39
C SER A 528 -2.51 14.88 -35.35
N ASP A 529 -2.93 15.47 -34.24
CA ASP A 529 -3.00 16.92 -34.05
C ASP A 529 -1.60 17.52 -34.04
N PRO A 530 -1.20 18.32 -35.05
CA PRO A 530 0.12 18.93 -35.14
C PRO A 530 0.43 19.86 -33.96
N THR A 531 -0.60 20.44 -33.35
CA THR A 531 -0.49 21.34 -32.19
C THR A 531 -0.63 20.59 -30.86
N GLY A 532 -0.98 19.31 -30.92
CA GLY A 532 -1.18 18.46 -29.76
C GLY A 532 0.12 18.20 -28.99
N PRO A 533 0.02 17.90 -27.68
CA PRO A 533 1.21 17.78 -26.82
C PRO A 533 2.12 16.62 -27.21
N TYR A 534 1.58 15.56 -27.81
CA TYR A 534 2.40 14.47 -28.35
C TYR A 534 3.23 14.92 -29.55
N ARG A 535 2.61 15.58 -30.54
CA ARG A 535 3.33 16.05 -31.74
C ARG A 535 4.36 17.13 -31.40
N ALA A 536 4.00 18.05 -30.51
CA ALA A 536 4.93 19.04 -29.98
C ALA A 536 6.15 18.38 -29.30
N ALA A 537 5.95 17.30 -28.54
CA ALA A 537 7.02 16.57 -27.87
C ALA A 537 7.87 15.68 -28.80
N ALA A 538 7.24 15.08 -29.82
CA ALA A 538 7.89 14.14 -30.74
C ALA A 538 8.72 14.85 -31.82
N GLY A 539 8.57 16.16 -32.00
CA GLY A 539 9.28 16.94 -33.01
C GLY A 539 8.68 16.79 -34.42
N GLN A 540 9.26 17.53 -35.37
CA GLN A 540 8.90 17.41 -36.78
C GLN A 540 9.31 16.01 -37.27
N ASP A 541 8.46 15.39 -38.09
CA ASP A 541 8.67 14.02 -38.59
C ASP A 541 8.93 12.93 -37.53
N LEU A 542 8.52 13.18 -36.27
CA LEU A 542 8.65 12.23 -35.15
C LEU A 542 10.10 11.90 -34.76
N GLU A 543 11.05 12.78 -35.08
CA GLU A 543 12.50 12.58 -34.80
C GLU A 543 12.81 12.29 -33.32
N HIS A 544 11.99 12.76 -32.38
CA HIS A 544 12.18 12.59 -30.94
C HIS A 544 11.17 11.63 -30.30
N ALA A 545 10.44 10.84 -31.10
CA ALA A 545 9.38 9.96 -30.62
C ALA A 545 9.84 9.01 -29.49
N GLY A 546 11.05 8.45 -29.57
CA GLY A 546 11.62 7.57 -28.54
C GLY A 546 11.81 8.21 -27.16
N ARG A 547 11.89 9.54 -27.10
CA ARG A 547 12.00 10.31 -25.85
C ARG A 547 10.64 10.67 -25.25
N VAL A 548 9.54 10.43 -25.96
CA VAL A 548 8.20 10.74 -25.50
C VAL A 548 7.65 9.58 -24.66
N VAL A 549 7.16 9.90 -23.46
CA VAL A 549 6.58 8.93 -22.53
C VAL A 549 5.13 9.29 -22.29
N ILE A 550 4.21 8.51 -22.87
CA ILE A 550 2.78 8.76 -22.77
C ILE A 550 2.25 8.15 -21.48
N ILE A 551 1.69 8.95 -20.59
CA ILE A 551 1.05 8.49 -19.36
C ILE A 551 -0.46 8.47 -19.59
N ALA A 552 -1.04 7.28 -19.68
CA ALA A 552 -2.45 7.06 -19.96
C ALA A 552 -3.19 6.52 -18.73
N ASP A 553 -4.26 7.22 -18.36
CA ASP A 553 -5.12 6.80 -17.27
C ASP A 553 -6.02 5.64 -17.72
N LEU A 554 -6.04 4.54 -16.96
CA LEU A 554 -6.83 3.32 -17.25
C LEU A 554 -8.29 3.63 -17.61
N TRP A 555 -8.91 4.61 -16.94
CA TRP A 555 -10.29 5.00 -17.16
C TRP A 555 -10.55 5.61 -18.55
N LEU A 556 -9.58 6.33 -19.12
CA LEU A 556 -9.75 6.94 -20.45
C LEU A 556 -9.77 5.90 -21.56
N LEU A 557 -9.07 4.78 -21.35
CA LEU A 557 -9.11 3.62 -22.25
C LEU A 557 -10.49 2.96 -22.23
N GLN A 558 -11.14 2.92 -21.06
CA GLN A 558 -12.51 2.42 -20.91
C GLN A 558 -13.52 3.31 -21.65
N ARG A 559 -13.41 4.63 -21.52
CA ARG A 559 -14.34 5.58 -22.16
C ARG A 559 -14.32 5.49 -23.69
N LYS A 560 -13.12 5.36 -24.29
CA LYS A 560 -12.96 5.14 -25.74
C LYS A 560 -13.54 3.80 -26.19
N GLN A 561 -13.45 2.76 -25.36
CA GLN A 561 -13.98 1.45 -25.70
C GLN A 561 -15.50 1.43 -25.83
N ASN A 562 -16.23 2.11 -24.95
CA ASN A 562 -17.68 2.04 -24.96
C ASN A 562 -18.30 2.62 -26.26
N GLY A 563 -17.63 3.55 -26.93
CA GLY A 563 -18.05 4.06 -28.25
C GLY A 563 -17.61 3.19 -29.44
N ALA A 564 -16.45 2.54 -29.36
CA ALA A 564 -15.68 2.13 -30.55
C ALA A 564 -15.69 0.64 -30.94
N TYR A 565 -16.17 -0.28 -30.11
CA TYR A 565 -16.07 -1.74 -30.38
C TYR A 565 -17.41 -2.39 -30.68
N SER A 566 -17.48 -3.22 -31.72
CA SER A 566 -18.69 -3.99 -32.04
C SER A 566 -18.88 -4.97 -30.90
N SER A 567 -20.05 -4.95 -30.27
CA SER A 567 -20.36 -6.04 -29.37
C SER A 567 -20.39 -7.31 -30.22
N LEU A 568 -19.45 -8.24 -30.00
CA LEU A 568 -19.64 -9.64 -30.39
C LEU A 568 -20.74 -10.31 -29.52
N LEU A 569 -21.65 -9.52 -28.94
CA LEU A 569 -22.49 -9.87 -27.81
C LEU A 569 -23.89 -9.29 -28.04
N HIS A 570 -24.66 -9.97 -28.88
CA HIS A 570 -26.13 -9.96 -28.78
C HIS A 570 -26.72 -11.37 -28.55
N SER A 571 -25.92 -12.43 -28.43
CA SER A 571 -26.44 -13.76 -28.09
C SER A 571 -26.36 -14.01 -26.58
N ARG A 572 -27.52 -14.01 -25.92
CA ARG A 572 -27.75 -14.29 -24.49
C ARG A 572 -27.54 -15.79 -24.15
N VAL A 573 -26.42 -16.40 -24.54
CA VAL A 573 -26.16 -17.82 -24.22
C VAL A 573 -25.17 -17.93 -23.07
N LYS A 574 -25.63 -18.54 -21.96
CA LYS A 574 -24.92 -18.81 -20.70
C LYS A 574 -23.61 -19.64 -20.81
N MET A 575 -23.13 -19.94 -22.02
CA MET A 575 -21.93 -20.78 -22.26
C MET A 575 -20.62 -19.99 -22.52
N GLN A 576 -20.62 -18.65 -22.54
CA GLN A 576 -19.44 -17.86 -22.95
C GLN A 576 -18.43 -17.50 -21.83
N GLY A 577 -18.35 -18.30 -20.76
CA GLY A 577 -17.26 -18.16 -19.79
C GLY A 577 -15.88 -18.49 -20.37
N SER A 578 -15.83 -19.41 -21.34
CA SER A 578 -14.58 -19.90 -21.95
C SER A 578 -14.07 -19.04 -23.11
N THR A 579 -14.94 -18.49 -23.97
CA THR A 579 -14.53 -17.63 -25.08
C THR A 579 -14.03 -16.25 -24.63
N LYS A 580 -14.53 -15.70 -23.51
CA LYS A 580 -13.96 -14.48 -22.90
C LYS A 580 -12.52 -14.67 -22.38
N ALA A 581 -12.09 -15.92 -22.14
CA ALA A 581 -10.76 -16.25 -21.63
C ALA A 581 -9.75 -16.64 -22.73
N LYS A 582 -10.18 -16.78 -24.00
CA LYS A 582 -9.30 -17.20 -25.11
C LYS A 582 -8.23 -16.19 -25.53
N GLY A 583 -8.21 -14.99 -24.94
CA GLY A 583 -7.24 -13.95 -25.30
C GLY A 583 -7.43 -13.38 -26.72
N GLU A 584 -8.57 -13.66 -27.36
CA GLU A 584 -8.89 -13.12 -28.68
C GLU A 584 -8.95 -11.59 -28.64
N THR A 585 -8.39 -10.99 -29.68
CA THR A 585 -8.26 -9.56 -29.80
C THR A 585 -9.61 -8.90 -30.07
N PRO A 586 -10.01 -7.88 -29.32
CA PRO A 586 -11.22 -7.13 -29.63
C PRO A 586 -11.09 -6.39 -30.97
N ALA A 587 -11.99 -6.61 -31.92
CA ALA A 587 -12.02 -5.84 -33.18
C ALA A 587 -12.86 -4.55 -33.05
N PHE A 588 -12.38 -3.45 -33.65
CA PHE A 588 -13.13 -2.18 -33.74
C PHE A 588 -14.42 -2.36 -34.55
N LYS A 589 -15.46 -1.53 -34.28
CA LYS A 589 -16.65 -1.46 -35.16
C LYS A 589 -16.21 -1.05 -36.57
N ALA A 590 -16.85 -1.64 -37.57
CA ALA A 590 -16.70 -1.18 -38.95
C ALA A 590 -16.98 0.33 -39.05
N GLY A 591 -16.11 1.07 -39.73
CA GLY A 591 -16.23 2.52 -39.95
C GLY A 591 -15.55 3.42 -38.92
N ILE A 592 -14.97 2.88 -37.84
CA ILE A 592 -14.25 3.70 -36.85
C ILE A 592 -12.76 3.75 -37.19
N SER A 593 -12.28 4.95 -37.55
CA SER A 593 -10.85 5.20 -37.73
C SER A 593 -10.16 5.36 -36.39
N ASN A 594 -9.13 4.54 -36.13
CA ASN A 594 -8.26 4.64 -34.96
C ASN A 594 -6.98 5.45 -35.24
N ALA A 595 -6.78 5.93 -36.48
CA ALA A 595 -5.51 6.45 -36.97
C ALA A 595 -4.96 7.65 -36.19
N GLY A 596 -5.81 8.50 -35.61
CA GLY A 596 -5.41 9.65 -34.78
C GLY A 596 -5.37 9.39 -33.27
N SER A 597 -5.77 8.19 -32.84
CA SER A 597 -5.93 7.83 -31.42
C SER A 597 -4.74 7.02 -30.90
N LEU A 598 -4.67 6.89 -29.57
CA LEU A 598 -3.70 6.02 -28.90
C LEU A 598 -3.72 4.56 -29.39
N PHE A 599 -4.86 4.05 -29.89
CA PHE A 599 -5.00 2.68 -30.37
C PHE A 599 -4.47 2.47 -31.80
N GLY A 600 -4.26 3.54 -32.56
CA GLY A 600 -3.63 3.47 -33.89
C GLY A 600 -2.11 3.65 -33.84
N MET A 601 -1.56 3.97 -32.66
CA MET A 601 -0.13 4.18 -32.48
C MET A 601 0.61 2.85 -32.30
N ARG A 602 1.80 2.78 -32.88
CA ARG A 602 2.82 1.79 -32.48
C ARG A 602 3.65 2.37 -31.36
N PHE A 603 3.97 1.56 -30.37
CA PHE A 603 4.82 1.97 -29.26
C PHE A 603 6.05 1.08 -29.22
N GLY A 604 7.16 1.64 -28.74
CA GLY A 604 8.35 0.84 -28.49
C GLY A 604 8.03 -0.25 -27.47
N TRP A 605 7.30 0.11 -26.41
CA TRP A 605 6.94 -0.78 -25.30
C TRP A 605 5.86 -0.17 -24.40
N GLN A 606 5.28 -0.99 -23.51
CA GLN A 606 4.28 -0.59 -22.51
C GLN A 606 4.69 -1.03 -21.12
N LEU A 607 4.39 -0.15 -20.18
CA LEU A 607 4.30 -0.46 -18.77
C LEU A 607 2.84 -0.51 -18.33
N TRP A 608 2.48 -1.54 -17.56
CA TRP A 608 1.23 -1.64 -16.84
C TRP A 608 1.46 -1.64 -15.32
N THR A 609 0.73 -0.78 -14.61
CA THR A 609 0.73 -0.76 -13.13
C THR A 609 -0.66 -1.12 -12.58
N ARG A 610 -0.69 -2.07 -11.63
CA ARG A 610 -1.82 -2.50 -10.77
C ARG A 610 -2.93 -3.42 -11.34
N TYR A 611 -3.37 -4.27 -10.41
CA TYR A 611 -4.46 -5.28 -10.27
C TYR A 611 -5.82 -5.09 -10.94
N THR A 612 -6.19 -3.92 -11.45
CA THR A 612 -7.60 -3.61 -11.73
C THR A 612 -8.17 -4.35 -12.95
N ILE A 613 -7.31 -5.09 -13.68
CA ILE A 613 -7.67 -5.88 -14.86
C ILE A 613 -8.01 -7.34 -14.48
N SER A 614 -8.13 -7.66 -13.19
CA SER A 614 -8.47 -9.02 -12.74
C SER A 614 -9.84 -9.54 -13.21
N LYS A 615 -10.70 -8.65 -13.73
CA LYS A 615 -11.98 -8.99 -14.34
C LYS A 615 -11.97 -8.60 -15.82
N SER A 616 -12.54 -9.48 -16.65
CA SER A 616 -12.82 -9.30 -18.09
C SER A 616 -13.72 -8.08 -18.35
N SER A 617 -13.09 -6.90 -18.25
CA SER A 617 -13.69 -5.58 -18.36
C SER A 617 -13.31 -4.92 -19.68
N HIS A 618 -14.04 -3.88 -20.09
CA HIS A 618 -13.68 -3.04 -21.24
C HIS A 618 -12.28 -2.44 -21.09
N THR A 619 -11.86 -2.13 -19.86
CA THR A 619 -10.50 -1.67 -19.57
C THR A 619 -9.45 -2.72 -19.93
N GLN A 620 -9.68 -4.00 -19.62
CA GLN A 620 -8.80 -5.10 -20.03
C GLN A 620 -8.61 -5.14 -21.54
N ARG A 621 -9.71 -5.09 -22.27
CA ARG A 621 -9.73 -5.15 -23.74
C ARG A 621 -9.00 -3.96 -24.36
N GLY A 622 -9.15 -2.77 -23.77
CA GLY A 622 -8.45 -1.57 -24.23
C GLY A 622 -6.95 -1.69 -24.06
N VAL A 623 -6.53 -2.22 -22.91
CA VAL A 623 -5.11 -2.50 -22.66
C VAL A 623 -4.60 -3.59 -23.60
N GLN A 624 -5.32 -4.71 -23.77
CA GLN A 624 -4.95 -5.80 -24.68
C GLN A 624 -4.70 -5.31 -26.10
N LEU A 625 -5.52 -4.39 -26.61
CA LEU A 625 -5.34 -3.83 -27.95
C LEU A 625 -4.09 -3.00 -28.11
N ILE A 626 -3.84 -2.14 -27.13
CA ILE A 626 -2.58 -1.40 -27.08
C ILE A 626 -1.43 -2.40 -27.02
N THR A 627 -1.57 -3.48 -26.24
CA THR A 627 -0.52 -4.49 -26.03
C THR A 627 -0.06 -5.15 -27.32
N GLN A 628 -0.91 -5.27 -28.33
CA GLN A 628 -0.53 -5.85 -29.63
C GLN A 628 0.39 -4.97 -30.46
N SER A 629 0.37 -3.66 -30.22
CA SER A 629 1.13 -2.68 -30.98
C SER A 629 2.48 -2.37 -30.35
N LEU A 630 2.95 -3.24 -29.44
CA LEU A 630 4.14 -3.06 -28.63
C LEU A 630 5.23 -4.06 -28.96
N SER A 631 6.48 -3.66 -28.73
CA SER A 631 7.62 -4.56 -28.83
C SER A 631 7.95 -5.24 -27.49
N LEU A 632 7.64 -4.61 -26.35
CA LEU A 632 7.90 -5.15 -25.00
C LEU A 632 6.78 -4.79 -24.02
N VAL A 633 6.45 -5.71 -23.12
CA VAL A 633 5.40 -5.55 -22.10
C VAL A 633 5.98 -5.77 -20.70
N ILE A 634 5.79 -4.79 -19.83
CA ILE A 634 6.21 -4.86 -18.42
C ILE A 634 4.97 -4.66 -17.54
N GLY A 635 4.68 -5.60 -16.66
CA GLY A 635 3.68 -5.46 -15.60
C GLY A 635 4.33 -5.13 -14.26
N ALA A 636 3.60 -4.44 -13.39
CA ALA A 636 4.04 -4.14 -12.02
C ALA A 636 2.91 -4.34 -11.01
N THR A 637 3.16 -5.21 -10.04
CA THR A 637 2.26 -5.55 -8.93
C THR A 637 3.04 -5.72 -7.62
N ALA A 638 2.38 -5.57 -6.48
CA ALA A 638 3.00 -5.85 -5.17
C ALA A 638 2.64 -7.25 -4.63
N THR A 639 1.61 -7.87 -5.18
CA THR A 639 1.06 -9.16 -4.79
C THR A 639 0.64 -9.86 -6.11
N PRO A 640 1.14 -11.06 -6.40
CA PRO A 640 0.61 -11.84 -7.50
C PRO A 640 -0.86 -12.18 -7.20
N LEU A 641 -1.75 -12.17 -8.20
CA LEU A 641 -3.15 -12.57 -8.03
C LEU A 641 -3.20 -14.10 -7.88
N PHE A 642 -3.49 -14.62 -6.68
CA PHE A 642 -3.53 -16.07 -6.45
C PHE A 642 -4.94 -16.68 -6.46
N THR A 643 -6.02 -15.90 -6.37
CA THR A 643 -7.36 -16.45 -6.07
C THR A 643 -8.32 -16.56 -7.26
N LEU A 644 -8.04 -15.93 -8.42
CA LEU A 644 -8.93 -15.94 -9.60
C LEU A 644 -8.13 -15.91 -10.92
N LEU A 645 -7.20 -16.85 -11.11
CA LEU A 645 -6.31 -16.87 -12.28
C LEU A 645 -6.93 -17.46 -13.56
N LYS A 646 -7.91 -18.37 -13.45
CA LYS A 646 -8.55 -19.02 -14.61
C LYS A 646 -9.03 -18.06 -15.73
N PRO A 647 -9.65 -16.89 -15.46
CA PRO A 647 -10.09 -16.00 -16.53
C PRO A 647 -8.99 -15.14 -17.17
N LEU A 648 -7.75 -15.17 -16.63
CA LEU A 648 -6.61 -14.39 -17.12
C LEU A 648 -5.58 -15.23 -17.88
N LEU A 649 -5.66 -16.54 -17.73
CA LEU A 649 -4.72 -17.48 -18.31
C LEU A 649 -5.24 -17.95 -19.67
N GLY A 650 -4.45 -17.77 -20.74
CA GLY A 650 -4.65 -18.53 -21.98
C GLY A 650 -4.49 -20.03 -21.72
N GLU A 651 -4.74 -20.88 -22.72
CA GLU A 651 -4.75 -22.36 -22.55
C GLU A 651 -3.48 -22.90 -21.88
N GLN A 652 -2.30 -22.43 -22.29
CA GLN A 652 -1.02 -22.77 -21.65
C GLN A 652 -0.92 -22.31 -20.19
N GLY A 653 -1.43 -21.12 -19.88
CA GLY A 653 -1.43 -20.61 -18.51
C GLY A 653 -2.35 -21.45 -17.61
N VAL A 654 -3.50 -21.90 -18.13
CA VAL A 654 -4.43 -22.77 -17.40
C VAL A 654 -3.78 -24.12 -17.11
N GLN A 655 -3.03 -24.66 -18.07
CA GLN A 655 -2.26 -25.89 -17.88
C GLN A 655 -1.22 -25.74 -16.77
N VAL A 656 -0.36 -24.70 -16.83
CA VAL A 656 0.66 -24.42 -15.81
C VAL A 656 0.03 -24.20 -14.43
N TRP A 657 -1.14 -23.55 -14.37
CA TRP A 657 -1.89 -23.39 -13.12
C TRP A 657 -2.35 -24.74 -12.55
N ASN A 658 -2.87 -25.63 -13.38
CA ASN A 658 -3.31 -26.95 -12.94
C ASN A 658 -2.11 -27.77 -12.45
N GLU A 659 -0.98 -27.75 -13.16
CA GLU A 659 0.28 -28.38 -12.73
C GLU A 659 0.77 -27.80 -11.39
N MET A 660 0.65 -26.48 -11.19
CA MET A 660 1.00 -25.83 -9.92
C MET A 660 0.08 -26.26 -8.77
N GLN A 661 -1.23 -26.37 -9.02
CA GLN A 661 -2.20 -26.86 -8.03
C GLN A 661 -1.95 -28.32 -7.67
N GLU A 662 -1.61 -29.15 -8.66
CA GLU A 662 -1.21 -30.54 -8.45
C GLU A 662 0.06 -30.62 -7.59
N MET A 663 1.09 -29.83 -7.91
CA MET A 663 2.30 -29.73 -7.09
C MET A 663 2.00 -29.27 -5.64
N LEU A 664 1.13 -28.28 -5.46
CA LEU A 664 0.72 -27.84 -4.12
C LEU A 664 -0.04 -28.94 -3.35
N SER A 665 -0.89 -29.71 -4.04
CA SER A 665 -1.61 -30.82 -3.43
C SER A 665 -0.65 -31.93 -2.97
N THR A 666 0.33 -32.30 -3.81
CA THR A 666 1.36 -33.28 -3.46
C THR A 666 2.28 -32.79 -2.33
N GLY A 667 2.62 -31.50 -2.31
CA GLY A 667 3.40 -30.89 -1.22
C GLY A 667 2.65 -30.89 0.12
N ASN A 668 1.36 -30.58 0.11
CA ASN A 668 0.51 -30.65 1.30
C ASN A 668 0.36 -32.08 1.83
N GLU A 669 0.28 -33.07 0.94
CA GLU A 669 0.24 -34.48 1.33
C GLU A 669 1.57 -34.94 1.94
N SER A 670 2.70 -34.58 1.31
CA SER A 670 4.03 -34.84 1.86
C SER A 670 4.25 -34.17 3.23
N TRP A 671 3.76 -32.94 3.40
CA TRP A 671 3.82 -32.23 4.68
C TRP A 671 2.97 -32.94 5.74
N ARG A 672 1.73 -33.32 5.41
CA ARG A 672 0.84 -34.08 6.32
C ARG A 672 1.47 -35.39 6.80
N LEU A 673 2.11 -36.13 5.89
CA LEU A 673 2.81 -37.37 6.25
C LEU A 673 3.98 -37.10 7.20
N THR A 674 4.78 -36.06 6.90
CA THR A 674 5.94 -35.69 7.73
C THR A 674 5.53 -35.14 9.09
N SER A 675 4.52 -34.27 9.16
CA SER A 675 4.00 -33.69 10.40
C SER A 675 3.42 -34.78 11.30
N THR A 676 2.66 -35.72 10.72
CA THR A 676 2.11 -36.87 11.47
C THR A 676 3.21 -37.72 12.07
N ALA A 677 4.27 -38.02 11.31
CA ALA A 677 5.42 -38.79 11.81
C ALA A 677 6.16 -38.06 12.96
N VAL A 678 6.36 -36.74 12.84
CA VAL A 678 7.00 -35.93 13.89
C VAL A 678 6.12 -35.86 15.15
N ILE A 679 4.81 -35.70 14.99
CA ILE A 679 3.85 -35.69 16.11
C ILE A 679 3.89 -37.03 16.83
N GLN A 680 3.82 -38.16 16.10
CA GLN A 680 3.89 -39.50 16.70
C GLN A 680 5.20 -39.70 17.48
N ALA A 681 6.34 -39.36 16.89
CA ALA A 681 7.64 -39.47 17.57
C ALA A 681 7.77 -38.56 18.80
N THR A 682 7.04 -37.44 18.84
CA THR A 682 7.03 -36.51 19.97
C THR A 682 6.11 -37.01 21.08
N VAL A 683 4.91 -37.50 20.72
CA VAL A 683 3.97 -38.16 21.63
C VAL A 683 4.65 -39.35 22.32
N GLU A 684 5.36 -40.19 21.59
CA GLU A 684 6.04 -41.36 22.16
C GLU A 684 7.12 -40.98 23.18
N ARG A 685 7.91 -39.94 22.89
CA ARG A 685 8.92 -39.42 23.81
C ARG A 685 8.30 -38.84 25.07
N GLU A 686 7.24 -38.04 24.95
CA GLU A 686 6.55 -37.45 26.11
C GLU A 686 5.81 -38.50 26.93
N LEU A 687 5.21 -39.49 26.27
CA LEU A 687 4.58 -40.62 26.94
C LEU A 687 5.60 -41.39 27.78
N GLN A 688 6.77 -41.73 27.21
CA GLN A 688 7.82 -42.42 27.94
C GLN A 688 8.29 -41.61 29.17
N ALA A 689 8.48 -40.29 29.01
CA ALA A 689 8.87 -39.41 30.10
C ALA A 689 7.78 -39.33 31.20
N ALA A 690 6.52 -39.19 30.82
CA ALA A 690 5.39 -39.12 31.75
C ALA A 690 5.19 -40.42 32.53
N LEU A 691 5.32 -41.57 31.86
CA LEU A 691 5.21 -42.89 32.48
C LEU A 691 6.36 -43.16 33.47
N LEU A 692 7.58 -42.77 33.10
CA LEU A 692 8.75 -42.91 33.96
C LEU A 692 8.63 -42.04 35.22
N LEU A 693 8.16 -40.81 35.08
CA LEU A 693 7.95 -39.88 36.19
C LEU A 693 6.81 -40.35 37.13
N ALA A 694 5.76 -40.95 36.57
CA ALA A 694 4.64 -41.49 37.33
C ALA A 694 4.86 -42.93 37.85
N LYS A 695 5.98 -43.57 37.50
CA LYS A 695 6.28 -45.00 37.78
C LYS A 695 5.18 -45.95 37.28
N ILE A 696 4.57 -45.64 36.14
CA ILE A 696 3.50 -46.46 35.53
C ILE A 696 4.13 -47.35 34.45
N PRO A 697 3.96 -48.68 34.49
CA PRO A 697 4.47 -49.57 33.44
C PRO A 697 3.72 -49.34 32.11
N LEU A 698 4.42 -49.49 30.98
CA LEU A 698 3.90 -49.23 29.64
C LEU A 698 2.59 -49.99 29.32
N TYR A 699 2.42 -51.19 29.87
CA TYR A 699 1.24 -52.05 29.68
C TYR A 699 0.03 -51.66 30.54
N ASN A 700 0.13 -50.60 31.35
CA ASN A 700 -0.99 -50.14 32.17
C ASN A 700 -2.04 -49.46 31.27
N PRO A 701 -3.35 -49.75 31.43
CA PRO A 701 -4.41 -49.09 30.65
C PRO A 701 -4.40 -47.56 30.77
N ARG A 702 -3.84 -47.01 31.86
CA ARG A 702 -3.66 -45.57 32.05
C ARG A 702 -2.63 -44.96 31.07
N ALA A 703 -1.66 -45.75 30.58
CA ALA A 703 -0.71 -45.30 29.56
C ALA A 703 -1.39 -45.00 28.22
N ALA A 704 -2.37 -45.82 27.83
CA ALA A 704 -3.15 -45.60 26.61
C ALA A 704 -3.93 -44.28 26.67
N LYS A 705 -4.53 -43.98 27.83
CA LYS A 705 -5.24 -42.72 28.04
C LYS A 705 -4.33 -41.49 27.97
N ILE A 706 -3.14 -41.56 28.57
CA ILE A 706 -2.14 -40.48 28.48
C ILE A 706 -1.67 -40.29 27.03
N LYS A 707 -1.48 -41.38 26.28
CA LYS A 707 -1.12 -41.32 24.86
C LYS A 707 -2.19 -40.61 24.04
N GLU A 708 -3.46 -40.96 24.24
CA GLU A 708 -4.59 -40.33 23.55
C GLU A 708 -4.72 -38.83 23.87
N GLU A 709 -4.51 -38.43 25.13
CA GLU A 709 -4.51 -37.02 25.54
C GLU A 709 -3.36 -36.23 24.88
N LEU A 710 -2.17 -36.82 24.76
CA LEU A 710 -1.02 -36.23 24.07
C LEU A 710 -1.22 -36.14 22.55
N GLU A 711 -1.78 -37.18 21.92
CA GLU A 711 -2.12 -37.17 20.49
C GLU A 711 -3.16 -36.08 20.18
N SER A 712 -4.20 -35.97 21.00
CA SER A 712 -5.24 -34.94 20.86
C SER A 712 -4.66 -33.52 21.02
N LYS A 713 -3.75 -33.33 21.98
CA LYS A 713 -3.05 -32.05 22.18
C LYS A 713 -2.27 -31.63 20.92
N TYR A 714 -1.41 -32.51 20.41
CA TYR A 714 -0.54 -32.17 19.27
C TYR A 714 -1.30 -32.08 17.95
N GLN A 715 -2.35 -32.87 17.75
CA GLN A 715 -3.25 -32.71 16.61
C GLN A 715 -4.00 -31.37 16.65
N ALA A 716 -4.45 -30.92 17.82
CA ALA A 716 -5.07 -29.61 17.97
C ALA A 716 -4.08 -28.45 17.72
N GLU A 717 -2.81 -28.62 18.06
CA GLU A 717 -1.74 -27.65 17.76
C GLU A 717 -1.42 -27.61 16.25
N ASP A 718 -1.33 -28.76 15.58
CA ASP A 718 -1.09 -28.86 14.13
C ASP A 718 -2.26 -28.30 13.30
N GLN A 719 -3.51 -28.54 13.73
CA GLN A 719 -4.70 -27.94 13.11
C GLN A 719 -4.72 -26.41 13.28
N ARG A 720 -4.29 -25.91 14.44
CA ARG A 720 -4.15 -24.46 14.66
C ARG A 720 -3.06 -23.87 13.78
N ALA A 721 -1.91 -24.53 13.67
CA ALA A 721 -0.80 -24.11 12.81
C ALA A 721 -1.20 -24.11 11.31
N SER A 722 -1.93 -25.13 10.87
CA SER A 722 -2.41 -25.27 9.48
C SER A 722 -3.56 -24.30 9.12
N SER A 723 -4.19 -23.68 10.11
CA SER A 723 -5.29 -22.71 9.93
C SER A 723 -4.83 -21.24 9.88
N ILE A 724 -3.56 -21.00 10.16
CA ILE A 724 -2.86 -19.70 10.11
C ILE A 724 -2.15 -19.58 8.76
#